data_AF-A0A8H5RCE9-F1
#
_entry.id   AF-A0A8H5RCE9-F1
#
_cell.length_a   1.000
_cell.length_b   1.000
_cell.length_c   1.000
_cell.angle_alpha   90.00
_cell.angle_beta   90.00
_cell.angle_gamma   90.00
#
_symmetry.space_group_name_H-M   'P 1'
#
loop_
_entity.id
_entity.type
_entity.pdbx_description
1 polymer ?
#
loop_
_entity_poly.entity_id
_entity_poly.type
_entity_poly.pdbx_seq_one_letter_code
_entity_poly.pdbx_strand_id
1 'polypeptide(L)'
;MASPVASAALKARVRNPAMLKKLARPEDLMHHFPNGSYIGWSGFTAVGYPNVEFQTPHRLLSSLPELGANNATDNRNRKVPAAMADYVEQNNLQSKMKYSLFVGASAGSETENRWAALDMINRRSPHQVGKDIAKGINSGRINFFDKHLSMFPSDLVYGFYTKDRSNSNLDVTVVEATDILEDGSFVPGASVGATPELIQMADKIIIEVNTAIPSFKGLHDITFTDVPPHRTPYNITAVEDRIGSPSVKVDPSKVVAIVESDYWDATGPNADADESSRQIAGHLIEFFEHEVAQGRMPANLLPLQSGIGNVANAIVGGLNESKFKNLKVWTEVIQDTFLDLFDSGKLDYATATSIRFSPDGFKRFYDNWDAYADKILLRSQAVSNAPEIIKRLGVIGMNTPVEVDIFAHANSTCVSGTRMLNGLGGSADFLRNSKYSIMHTPSSRPSKTDPHGVSCIVPMVTHVDQTEHDLDVIVTEQGLADVRGLSPRERARVIINKCAHPKYQPILSHYFDKAESEGLKKGMGHEPHLLFNAFDLHKALAEEGSMLKVKPWVLPASNQSLLTAYKEVLQFKYLYMVSEKPKLSLSQQMRNAPLQNLNRWALVSSLYGPGTFWSWLIIVASVFTSWTINPVTKRLDSITNDTIAALTLPIVAAADALYQLAKYDRPDRPRLLLSDSPEDIQLVAALEAPLAICEVYVVLAIFLHSAALRKYQWKRLVIFFTYPDLPVSRSTFARPFLFNFVLALGFTSGIMAIMTASNLVLLSSKFLILSSVSQIRAAMKLYDAPASYPMVVRLFVLERGGITLDVETIDVMNMENRGLEYRKINPRWDVPALVLDNGFVLTEVTAICEYLDEMAQGGKSLFGETPLERAETRMWLRRMDLEIAEPVISWVRNDPGTADFYIGHRIPIPEARLAQKVTIQQYLNLLDEELEGKKYLCGKRFSAADIHFYSLMKGKTTGMAPWVLHPGRKNVVRYFERMDAREASKKALEVFGERVEAQETSMMK
;
A
#
# COMPACT_ATOMS: atom_id res chain seq x y z
N MET A 1 4.87 -47.23 -35.23
CA MET A 1 4.83 -46.13 -36.23
C MET A 1 6.17 -46.06 -36.94
N ALA A 2 6.23 -45.63 -38.20
CA ALA A 2 7.49 -45.49 -38.92
C ALA A 2 8.37 -44.41 -38.27
N SER A 3 9.69 -44.59 -38.26
CA SER A 3 10.63 -43.57 -37.77
C SER A 3 10.47 -42.27 -38.57
N PRO A 4 10.58 -41.09 -37.93
CA PRO A 4 10.51 -39.82 -38.65
C PRO A 4 11.63 -39.73 -39.70
N VAL A 5 11.30 -39.14 -40.84
CA VAL A 5 12.24 -38.95 -41.96
C VAL A 5 12.58 -37.47 -42.05
N ALA A 6 13.87 -37.13 -41.88
CA ALA A 6 14.34 -35.75 -42.00
C ALA A 6 14.10 -35.22 -43.42
N SER A 7 13.48 -34.04 -43.54
CA SER A 7 13.36 -33.36 -44.83
C SER A 7 14.73 -32.95 -45.38
N ALA A 8 14.77 -32.56 -46.66
CA ALA A 8 15.97 -31.99 -47.25
C ALA A 8 16.38 -30.67 -46.58
N ALA A 9 15.39 -29.84 -46.20
CA ALA A 9 15.64 -28.59 -45.51
C ALA A 9 16.23 -28.83 -44.11
N LEU A 10 15.69 -29.78 -43.34
CA LEU A 10 16.23 -30.13 -42.03
C LEU A 10 17.66 -30.66 -42.12
N LYS A 11 17.96 -31.52 -43.09
CA LYS A 11 19.34 -32.01 -43.32
C LYS A 11 20.32 -30.88 -43.63
N ALA A 12 19.86 -29.80 -44.27
CA ALA A 12 20.67 -28.62 -44.53
C ALA A 12 20.87 -27.73 -43.28
N ARG A 13 19.89 -27.71 -42.35
CA ARG A 13 19.96 -26.95 -41.09
C ARG A 13 20.68 -27.68 -39.97
N VAL A 14 20.63 -29.01 -39.93
CA VAL A 14 21.26 -29.81 -38.87
C VAL A 14 22.60 -30.33 -39.35
N ARG A 15 23.64 -29.51 -39.15
CA ARG A 15 24.99 -29.78 -39.66
C ARG A 15 25.76 -30.78 -38.81
N ASN A 16 25.34 -30.99 -37.57
CA ASN A 16 25.89 -32.03 -36.70
C ASN A 16 25.17 -33.39 -36.97
N PRO A 17 25.85 -34.39 -37.54
CA PRO A 17 25.20 -35.66 -37.89
C PRO A 17 24.72 -36.47 -36.69
N ALA A 18 25.33 -36.28 -35.52
CA ALA A 18 24.91 -36.96 -34.29
C ALA A 18 23.60 -36.39 -33.75
N MET A 19 23.39 -35.08 -33.87
CA MET A 19 22.11 -34.44 -33.53
C MET A 19 20.99 -34.88 -34.47
N LEU A 20 21.24 -34.99 -35.78
CA LEU A 20 20.24 -35.42 -36.75
C LEU A 20 19.70 -36.84 -36.47
N LYS A 21 20.51 -37.73 -35.87
CA LYS A 21 20.07 -39.06 -35.43
C LYS A 21 19.05 -39.04 -34.30
N LYS A 22 18.87 -37.90 -33.64
CA LYS A 22 17.90 -37.70 -32.55
C LYS A 22 16.56 -37.15 -33.05
N LEU A 23 16.31 -37.18 -34.36
CA LEU A 23 15.03 -36.78 -34.93
C LEU A 23 13.89 -37.59 -34.29
N ALA A 24 12.89 -36.89 -33.78
CA ALA A 24 11.72 -37.46 -33.14
C ALA A 24 10.45 -36.75 -33.60
N ARG A 25 9.31 -37.41 -33.45
CA ARG A 25 8.00 -36.78 -33.63
C ARG A 25 7.50 -36.28 -32.28
N PRO A 26 6.86 -35.12 -32.19
CA PRO A 26 6.43 -34.58 -30.90
C PRO A 26 5.53 -35.50 -30.07
N GLU A 27 4.65 -36.29 -30.69
CA GLU A 27 3.81 -37.27 -29.98
C GLU A 27 4.63 -38.36 -29.26
N ASP A 28 5.83 -38.69 -29.74
CA ASP A 28 6.70 -39.70 -29.14
C ASP A 28 7.41 -39.17 -27.87
N LEU A 29 7.35 -37.85 -27.62
CA LEU A 29 8.10 -37.16 -26.56
C LEU A 29 7.31 -37.00 -25.24
N MET A 30 6.03 -37.37 -25.17
CA MET A 30 5.18 -37.14 -24.00
C MET A 30 5.76 -37.73 -22.70
N HIS A 31 6.49 -38.83 -22.79
CA HIS A 31 7.14 -39.48 -21.66
C HIS A 31 8.26 -38.64 -21.01
N HIS A 32 8.75 -37.59 -21.68
CA HIS A 32 9.68 -36.63 -21.10
C HIS A 32 9.00 -35.58 -20.21
N PHE A 33 7.68 -35.44 -20.29
CA PHE A 33 6.90 -34.43 -19.57
C PHE A 33 5.97 -35.06 -18.53
N PRO A 34 6.48 -35.71 -17.47
CA PRO A 34 5.61 -36.19 -16.40
C PRO A 34 4.86 -35.03 -15.72
N ASN A 35 3.72 -35.32 -15.11
CA ASN A 35 2.95 -34.33 -14.34
C ASN A 35 3.83 -33.65 -13.27
N GLY A 36 3.70 -32.33 -13.12
CA GLY A 36 4.47 -31.54 -12.17
C GLY A 36 5.84 -31.07 -12.68
N SER A 37 6.20 -31.37 -13.94
CA SER A 37 7.48 -30.95 -14.51
C SER A 37 7.65 -29.43 -14.57
N TYR A 38 8.89 -28.99 -14.40
CA TYR A 38 9.36 -27.64 -14.62
C TYR A 38 9.90 -27.55 -16.04
N ILE A 39 9.25 -26.74 -16.88
CA ILE A 39 9.48 -26.66 -18.31
C ILE A 39 10.00 -25.27 -18.66
N GLY A 40 11.11 -25.24 -19.40
CA GLY A 40 11.62 -24.03 -20.03
C GLY A 40 11.19 -23.94 -21.49
N TRP A 41 10.71 -22.79 -21.95
CA TRP A 41 10.53 -22.49 -23.38
C TRP A 41 11.38 -21.31 -23.81
N SER A 42 12.05 -21.41 -24.97
CA SER A 42 12.47 -20.21 -25.68
C SER A 42 11.23 -19.36 -26.01
N GLY A 43 11.43 -18.08 -26.29
CA GLY A 43 10.35 -17.21 -26.69
C GLY A 43 10.34 -15.87 -25.99
N PHE A 44 9.99 -14.86 -26.78
CA PHE A 44 9.86 -13.50 -26.30
C PHE A 44 8.88 -12.75 -27.21
N THR A 45 7.80 -12.24 -26.64
CA THR A 45 6.76 -11.47 -27.35
C THR A 45 6.15 -12.19 -28.55
N ALA A 46 5.80 -13.46 -28.35
CA ALA A 46 5.16 -14.32 -29.35
C ALA A 46 5.99 -14.58 -30.62
N VAL A 47 7.32 -14.63 -30.49
CA VAL A 47 8.24 -15.12 -31.53
C VAL A 47 9.36 -15.94 -30.90
N GLY A 48 9.99 -16.84 -31.66
CA GLY A 48 11.09 -17.67 -31.17
C GLY A 48 10.71 -18.68 -30.08
N TYR A 49 9.43 -18.98 -29.92
CA TYR A 49 8.89 -19.96 -28.97
C TYR A 49 8.50 -21.24 -29.71
N PRO A 50 8.60 -22.42 -29.07
CA PRO A 50 8.04 -23.64 -29.66
C PRO A 50 6.52 -23.47 -29.81
N ASN A 51 6.04 -23.50 -31.04
CA ASN A 51 4.71 -22.99 -31.38
C ASN A 51 3.66 -24.11 -31.55
N VAL A 52 2.37 -23.77 -31.56
CA VAL A 52 1.29 -24.62 -32.07
C VAL A 52 0.81 -24.10 -33.42
N GLU A 53 0.27 -25.03 -34.22
CA GLU A 53 -0.28 -24.78 -35.55
C GLU A 53 -1.09 -23.47 -35.62
N PHE A 54 -0.67 -22.52 -36.46
CA PHE A 54 -1.48 -21.34 -36.75
C PHE A 54 -2.73 -21.84 -37.49
N GLN A 55 -3.90 -21.69 -36.88
CA GLN A 55 -5.12 -21.57 -37.67
C GLN A 55 -4.98 -20.31 -38.49
N THR A 56 -4.45 -20.45 -39.71
CA THR A 56 -4.63 -19.43 -40.73
C THR A 56 -6.14 -19.18 -40.80
N PRO A 57 -6.64 -17.96 -40.56
CA PRO A 57 -8.04 -17.69 -40.79
C PRO A 57 -8.31 -18.05 -42.25
N HIS A 58 -9.29 -18.93 -42.51
CA HIS A 58 -9.62 -19.44 -43.84
C HIS A 58 -9.75 -18.35 -44.94
N ARG A 59 -9.86 -17.06 -44.58
CA ARG A 59 -9.90 -15.91 -45.49
C ARG A 59 -8.57 -15.50 -46.13
N LEU A 60 -7.41 -15.80 -45.55
CA LEU A 60 -6.10 -15.38 -46.11
C LEU A 60 -5.52 -16.40 -47.11
N LEU A 61 -5.89 -17.68 -46.99
CA LEU A 61 -5.50 -18.71 -47.98
C LEU A 61 -6.23 -18.57 -49.31
N SER A 62 -7.41 -17.92 -49.35
CA SER A 62 -8.14 -17.67 -50.59
C SER A 62 -7.57 -16.54 -51.46
N SER A 63 -6.65 -15.73 -50.93
CA SER A 63 -6.05 -14.60 -51.65
C SER A 63 -4.61 -14.84 -52.13
N LEU A 64 -4.04 -16.02 -51.86
CA LEU A 64 -2.72 -16.43 -52.35
C LEU A 64 -2.91 -17.55 -53.39
N PRO A 65 -2.80 -17.28 -54.71
CA PRO A 65 -3.18 -18.25 -55.74
C PRO A 65 -2.26 -19.49 -55.87
N GLU A 66 -1.22 -19.65 -55.05
CA GLU A 66 -0.17 -20.66 -55.30
C GLU A 66 0.11 -21.66 -54.17
N LEU A 67 -0.57 -21.57 -53.01
CA LEU A 67 -0.41 -22.58 -51.95
C LEU A 67 -1.61 -23.54 -51.96
N GLY A 68 -1.42 -24.66 -52.67
CA GLY A 68 -2.46 -25.66 -52.96
C GLY A 68 -3.25 -26.16 -51.75
N ALA A 69 -4.57 -26.09 -51.86
CA ALA A 69 -5.57 -26.48 -50.86
C ALA A 69 -5.72 -28.01 -50.64
N ASN A 70 -4.67 -28.82 -50.83
CA ASN A 70 -4.75 -30.29 -50.77
C ASN A 70 -4.05 -30.96 -49.58
N ASN A 71 -3.52 -30.22 -48.60
CA ASN A 71 -2.74 -30.81 -47.49
C ASN A 71 -3.35 -30.65 -46.08
N ALA A 72 -4.65 -30.33 -45.94
CA ALA A 72 -5.29 -30.11 -44.64
C ALA A 72 -5.53 -31.39 -43.78
N THR A 73 -4.96 -32.54 -44.14
CA THR A 73 -5.11 -33.81 -43.42
C THR A 73 -3.78 -34.52 -43.12
N ASP A 74 -2.65 -33.86 -43.33
CA ASP A 74 -1.35 -34.48 -43.06
C ASP A 74 -0.94 -34.29 -41.59
N ASN A 75 -1.11 -35.33 -40.78
CA ASN A 75 -0.66 -35.45 -39.38
C ASN A 75 0.87 -35.28 -39.18
N ARG A 76 1.63 -34.79 -40.17
CA ARG A 76 3.08 -34.91 -40.21
C ARG A 76 3.87 -33.88 -39.40
N ASN A 77 3.30 -32.73 -39.04
CA ASN A 77 4.05 -31.65 -38.37
C ASN A 77 3.34 -31.10 -37.13
N ARG A 78 2.92 -31.96 -36.19
CA ARG A 78 2.54 -31.50 -34.84
C ARG A 78 3.80 -31.00 -34.13
N LYS A 79 3.68 -29.97 -33.31
CA LYS A 79 4.77 -29.33 -32.54
C LYS A 79 4.68 -29.71 -31.06
N VAL A 80 5.74 -29.57 -30.27
CA VAL A 80 5.79 -30.13 -28.90
C VAL A 80 4.69 -29.57 -28.01
N PRO A 81 4.47 -28.25 -27.87
CA PRO A 81 3.40 -27.75 -27.02
C PRO A 81 2.00 -28.14 -27.50
N ALA A 82 1.80 -28.28 -28.82
CA ALA A 82 0.53 -28.71 -29.40
C ALA A 82 0.27 -30.19 -29.08
N ALA A 83 1.28 -31.04 -29.28
CA ALA A 83 1.21 -32.46 -29.02
C ALA A 83 0.93 -32.75 -27.54
N MET A 84 1.48 -31.94 -26.62
CA MET A 84 1.17 -32.01 -25.20
C MET A 84 -0.31 -31.68 -24.90
N ALA A 85 -0.85 -30.62 -25.51
CA ALA A 85 -2.26 -30.27 -25.35
C ALA A 85 -3.19 -31.35 -25.94
N ASP A 86 -2.86 -31.85 -27.14
CA ASP A 86 -3.57 -32.96 -27.78
C ASP A 86 -3.56 -34.21 -26.91
N TYR A 87 -2.40 -34.56 -26.32
CA TYR A 87 -2.27 -35.71 -25.43
C TYR A 87 -3.16 -35.56 -24.20
N VAL A 88 -3.18 -34.37 -23.58
CA VAL A 88 -4.05 -34.08 -22.44
C VAL A 88 -5.53 -34.21 -22.81
N GLU A 89 -5.92 -33.69 -23.97
CA GLU A 89 -7.30 -33.77 -24.48
C GLU A 89 -7.74 -35.20 -24.77
N GLN A 90 -6.96 -35.93 -25.57
CA GLN A 90 -7.27 -37.29 -26.01
C GLN A 90 -7.34 -38.30 -24.86
N ASN A 91 -6.59 -38.05 -23.78
CA ASN A 91 -6.54 -38.93 -22.61
C ASN A 91 -7.38 -38.43 -21.43
N ASN A 92 -8.17 -37.36 -21.59
CA ASN A 92 -9.01 -36.78 -20.53
C ASN A 92 -8.22 -36.43 -19.24
N LEU A 93 -7.06 -35.77 -19.42
CA LEU A 93 -6.11 -35.40 -18.37
C LEU A 93 -6.19 -33.92 -17.96
N GLN A 94 -7.22 -33.19 -18.42
CA GLN A 94 -7.43 -31.78 -18.05
C GLN A 94 -7.47 -31.66 -16.52
N SER A 95 -6.83 -30.61 -15.99
CA SER A 95 -6.60 -30.39 -14.56
C SER A 95 -5.78 -31.46 -13.81
N LYS A 96 -5.45 -32.61 -14.41
CA LYS A 96 -4.64 -33.69 -13.80
C LYS A 96 -3.16 -33.59 -14.16
N MET A 97 -2.86 -33.02 -15.33
CA MET A 97 -1.50 -32.88 -15.84
C MET A 97 -1.13 -31.39 -15.92
N LYS A 98 -0.39 -30.90 -14.93
CA LYS A 98 0.00 -29.50 -14.78
C LYS A 98 1.51 -29.31 -14.74
N TYR A 99 1.98 -28.18 -15.26
CA TYR A 99 3.39 -27.86 -15.40
C TYR A 99 3.74 -26.48 -14.84
N SER A 100 4.98 -26.31 -14.40
CA SER A 100 5.54 -25.00 -14.09
C SER A 100 6.30 -24.51 -15.32
N LEU A 101 5.83 -23.43 -15.95
CA LEU A 101 6.31 -22.93 -17.23
C LEU A 101 7.14 -21.65 -17.07
N PHE A 102 8.38 -21.69 -17.56
CA PHE A 102 9.36 -20.61 -17.56
C PHE A 102 9.68 -20.21 -19.00
N VAL A 103 9.42 -18.95 -19.36
CA VAL A 103 9.60 -18.41 -20.72
C VAL A 103 10.37 -17.10 -20.59
N GLY A 104 11.05 -16.63 -21.63
CA GLY A 104 11.72 -15.32 -21.57
C GLY A 104 10.78 -14.17 -21.21
N ALA A 105 9.70 -14.02 -21.99
CA ALA A 105 8.57 -13.15 -21.68
C ALA A 105 7.25 -13.85 -22.03
N SER A 106 6.40 -13.27 -22.90
CA SER A 106 5.23 -13.95 -23.44
C SER A 106 5.58 -14.89 -24.59
N ALA A 107 4.99 -16.08 -24.59
CA ALA A 107 4.89 -16.92 -25.79
C ALA A 107 3.65 -16.51 -26.60
N GLY A 108 3.35 -17.24 -27.67
CA GLY A 108 2.14 -16.98 -28.44
C GLY A 108 0.87 -17.29 -27.65
N SER A 109 -0.10 -16.37 -27.75
CA SER A 109 -1.34 -16.45 -26.99
C SER A 109 -2.21 -17.65 -27.40
N GLU A 110 -2.11 -18.09 -28.64
CA GLU A 110 -2.77 -19.29 -29.17
C GLU A 110 -2.29 -20.56 -28.46
N THR A 111 -1.00 -20.65 -28.14
CA THR A 111 -0.42 -21.75 -27.38
C THR A 111 -0.80 -21.66 -25.89
N GLU A 112 -0.51 -20.53 -25.25
CA GLU A 112 -0.68 -20.38 -23.79
C GLU A 112 -2.15 -20.39 -23.37
N ASN A 113 -3.06 -19.81 -24.17
CA ASN A 113 -4.49 -19.84 -23.87
C ASN A 113 -5.06 -21.26 -23.94
N ARG A 114 -4.63 -22.09 -24.91
CA ARG A 114 -5.07 -23.49 -24.99
C ARG A 114 -4.61 -24.26 -23.76
N TRP A 115 -3.34 -24.12 -23.37
CA TRP A 115 -2.82 -24.72 -22.14
C TRP A 115 -3.57 -24.25 -20.89
N ALA A 116 -3.88 -22.96 -20.78
CA ALA A 116 -4.64 -22.39 -19.66
C ALA A 116 -6.11 -22.85 -19.63
N ALA A 117 -6.73 -23.05 -20.79
CA ALA A 117 -8.10 -23.55 -20.94
C ALA A 117 -8.21 -25.03 -20.56
N LEU A 118 -7.18 -25.82 -20.87
CA LEU A 118 -7.03 -27.21 -20.44
C LEU A 118 -6.53 -27.38 -19.00
N ASP A 119 -6.28 -26.26 -18.32
CA ASP A 119 -5.80 -26.19 -16.94
C ASP A 119 -4.45 -26.91 -16.75
N MET A 120 -3.57 -26.82 -17.75
CA MET A 120 -2.24 -27.45 -17.78
C MET A 120 -1.14 -26.62 -17.09
N ILE A 121 -1.41 -25.39 -16.71
CA ILE A 121 -0.40 -24.48 -16.14
C ILE A 121 -0.59 -24.39 -14.63
N ASN A 122 0.37 -24.92 -13.86
CA ASN A 122 0.43 -24.75 -12.42
C ASN A 122 1.09 -23.42 -12.02
N ARG A 123 2.20 -23.08 -12.69
CA ARG A 123 2.97 -21.87 -12.47
C ARG A 123 3.42 -21.27 -13.79
N ARG A 124 3.47 -19.93 -13.89
CA ARG A 124 3.97 -19.21 -15.06
C ARG A 124 4.82 -18.01 -14.65
N SER A 125 5.90 -17.74 -15.39
CA SER A 125 6.76 -16.58 -15.19
C SER A 125 7.60 -16.27 -16.44
N PRO A 126 8.04 -15.00 -16.67
CA PRO A 126 7.80 -13.78 -15.87
C PRO A 126 6.80 -12.81 -16.49
N HIS A 127 6.32 -13.07 -17.70
CA HIS A 127 5.41 -12.17 -18.41
C HIS A 127 4.50 -13.01 -19.30
N GLN A 128 3.22 -12.64 -19.44
CA GLN A 128 2.29 -13.36 -20.30
C GLN A 128 1.39 -12.40 -21.07
N VAL A 129 0.86 -12.88 -22.20
CA VAL A 129 -0.19 -12.18 -22.95
C VAL A 129 -1.19 -13.22 -23.43
N GLY A 130 -2.42 -13.15 -22.93
CA GLY A 130 -3.51 -13.98 -23.43
C GLY A 130 -4.73 -13.94 -22.53
N LYS A 131 -5.92 -14.10 -23.13
CA LYS A 131 -7.19 -13.96 -22.41
C LYS A 131 -7.40 -15.06 -21.37
N ASP A 132 -7.17 -16.32 -21.74
CA ASP A 132 -7.45 -17.47 -20.88
C ASP A 132 -6.36 -17.67 -19.83
N ILE A 133 -5.10 -17.40 -20.17
CA ILE A 133 -4.00 -17.37 -19.21
C ILE A 133 -4.19 -16.23 -18.18
N ALA A 134 -4.49 -15.00 -18.61
CA ALA A 134 -4.78 -13.90 -17.69
C ALA A 134 -6.02 -14.21 -16.82
N LYS A 135 -7.05 -14.86 -17.38
CA LYS A 135 -8.20 -15.34 -16.58
C LYS A 135 -7.78 -16.39 -15.56
N GLY A 136 -6.91 -17.34 -15.93
CA GLY A 136 -6.38 -18.36 -15.02
C GLY A 136 -5.62 -17.75 -13.84
N ILE A 137 -4.79 -16.74 -14.11
CA ILE A 137 -4.03 -16.00 -13.10
C ILE A 137 -4.98 -15.25 -12.16
N ASN A 138 -5.85 -14.42 -12.71
CA ASN A 138 -6.75 -13.57 -11.93
C ASN A 138 -7.86 -14.35 -11.21
N SER A 139 -8.08 -15.63 -11.54
CA SER A 139 -8.97 -16.55 -10.81
C SER A 139 -8.24 -17.44 -9.80
N GLY A 140 -6.91 -17.29 -9.64
CA GLY A 140 -6.10 -18.08 -8.73
C GLY A 140 -5.83 -19.52 -9.16
N ARG A 141 -6.16 -19.88 -10.42
CA ARG A 141 -5.88 -21.23 -10.96
C ARG A 141 -4.42 -21.41 -11.39
N ILE A 142 -3.77 -20.32 -11.78
CA ILE A 142 -2.37 -20.30 -12.24
C ILE A 142 -1.56 -19.45 -11.28
N ASN A 143 -0.50 -20.02 -10.69
CA ASN A 143 0.44 -19.26 -9.89
C ASN A 143 1.34 -18.43 -10.81
N PHE A 144 1.15 -17.12 -10.84
CA PHE A 144 1.97 -16.22 -11.64
C PHE A 144 2.84 -15.36 -10.75
N PHE A 145 4.09 -15.21 -11.16
CA PHE A 145 4.94 -14.14 -10.66
C PHE A 145 5.63 -13.50 -11.85
N ASP A 146 5.48 -12.20 -11.95
CA ASP A 146 6.29 -11.37 -12.80
C ASP A 146 7.56 -10.92 -12.09
N LYS A 147 8.56 -10.58 -12.90
CA LYS A 147 9.89 -10.19 -12.47
C LYS A 147 10.45 -9.24 -13.51
N HIS A 148 11.33 -8.33 -13.08
CA HIS A 148 12.29 -7.66 -13.95
C HIS A 148 12.90 -8.67 -14.93
N LEU A 149 12.76 -8.40 -16.23
CA LEU A 149 13.17 -9.35 -17.26
C LEU A 149 14.68 -9.57 -17.28
N SER A 150 15.46 -8.57 -16.86
CA SER A 150 16.91 -8.71 -16.67
C SER A 150 17.28 -9.71 -15.56
N MET A 151 16.47 -9.76 -14.50
CA MET A 151 16.74 -10.56 -13.31
C MET A 151 16.20 -11.98 -13.40
N PHE A 152 15.06 -12.18 -14.06
CA PHE A 152 14.42 -13.49 -14.23
C PHE A 152 15.40 -14.62 -14.63
N PRO A 153 16.19 -14.49 -15.72
CA PRO A 153 17.12 -15.53 -16.12
C PRO A 153 18.25 -15.75 -15.10
N SER A 154 18.76 -14.67 -14.47
CA SER A 154 19.80 -14.78 -13.44
C SER A 154 19.31 -15.48 -12.17
N ASP A 155 18.12 -15.12 -11.68
CA ASP A 155 17.49 -15.73 -10.50
C ASP A 155 17.18 -17.21 -10.73
N LEU A 156 16.86 -17.60 -11.97
CA LEU A 156 16.72 -18.99 -12.36
C LEU A 156 18.06 -19.74 -12.20
N VAL A 157 19.16 -19.20 -12.72
CA VAL A 157 20.51 -19.80 -12.59
C VAL A 157 20.98 -19.85 -11.14
N TYR A 158 20.56 -18.89 -10.30
CA TYR A 158 20.82 -18.94 -8.85
C TYR A 158 20.02 -20.02 -8.12
N GLY A 159 19.09 -20.69 -8.81
CA GLY A 159 18.26 -21.76 -8.25
C GLY A 159 17.07 -21.26 -7.44
N PHE A 160 16.73 -19.95 -7.46
CA PHE A 160 15.62 -19.43 -6.65
C PHE A 160 14.26 -19.98 -7.04
N TYR A 161 14.10 -20.40 -8.29
CA TYR A 161 12.86 -20.98 -8.79
C TYR A 161 12.80 -22.50 -8.63
N THR A 162 13.92 -23.14 -8.27
CA THR A 162 14.03 -24.58 -8.04
C THR A 162 14.42 -24.92 -6.60
N LYS A 163 14.58 -23.91 -5.73
CA LYS A 163 15.05 -24.05 -4.33
C LYS A 163 14.25 -25.02 -3.46
N ASP A 164 12.96 -25.19 -3.76
CA ASP A 164 12.05 -26.05 -2.99
C ASP A 164 11.94 -27.46 -3.60
N ARG A 165 12.78 -27.77 -4.62
CA ARG A 165 12.83 -29.07 -5.28
C ARG A 165 14.09 -29.83 -4.89
N SER A 166 13.99 -31.16 -4.93
CA SER A 166 15.17 -32.03 -4.87
C SER A 166 16.04 -31.93 -6.12
N ASN A 167 15.43 -31.63 -7.28
CA ASN A 167 16.13 -31.36 -8.53
C ASN A 167 16.28 -29.84 -8.74
N SER A 168 17.53 -29.35 -8.75
CA SER A 168 17.84 -27.93 -8.94
C SER A 168 17.62 -27.44 -10.37
N ASN A 169 17.40 -28.33 -11.33
CA ASN A 169 17.28 -28.03 -12.76
C ASN A 169 15.81 -28.00 -13.24
N LEU A 170 15.61 -27.45 -14.44
CA LEU A 170 14.41 -27.63 -15.24
C LEU A 170 14.42 -29.04 -15.84
N ASP A 171 13.29 -29.74 -15.74
CA ASP A 171 13.22 -31.16 -16.15
C ASP A 171 13.35 -31.31 -17.67
N VAL A 172 12.75 -30.38 -18.43
CA VAL A 172 12.83 -30.32 -19.89
C VAL A 172 12.79 -28.86 -20.36
N THR A 173 13.67 -28.50 -21.28
CA THR A 173 13.65 -27.22 -21.99
C THR A 173 13.40 -27.46 -23.47
N VAL A 174 12.42 -26.76 -24.05
CA VAL A 174 12.08 -26.81 -25.47
C VAL A 174 12.44 -25.47 -26.12
N VAL A 175 13.27 -25.49 -27.15
CA VAL A 175 13.75 -24.27 -27.81
C VAL A 175 13.52 -24.34 -29.30
N GLU A 176 13.19 -23.20 -29.91
CA GLU A 176 13.20 -23.02 -31.35
C GLU A 176 14.61 -22.66 -31.85
N ALA A 177 15.02 -23.24 -32.97
CA ALA A 177 16.26 -22.94 -33.66
C ALA A 177 16.05 -22.80 -35.17
N THR A 178 16.91 -22.03 -35.83
CA THR A 178 16.95 -21.88 -37.30
C THR A 178 18.09 -22.68 -37.94
N ASP A 179 19.10 -23.06 -37.16
CA ASP A 179 20.24 -23.87 -37.58
C ASP A 179 20.83 -24.62 -36.36
N ILE A 180 21.47 -25.77 -36.61
CA ILE A 180 22.36 -26.46 -35.67
C ILE A 180 23.72 -26.59 -36.35
N LEU A 181 24.74 -25.96 -35.77
CA LEU A 181 26.08 -25.88 -36.32
C LEU A 181 26.83 -27.21 -36.17
N GLU A 182 27.99 -27.30 -36.81
CA GLU A 182 28.83 -28.50 -36.84
C GLU A 182 29.26 -28.95 -35.43
N ASP A 183 29.51 -28.00 -34.52
CA ASP A 183 29.85 -28.25 -33.11
C ASP A 183 28.65 -28.66 -32.24
N GLY A 184 27.44 -28.65 -32.79
CA GLY A 184 26.20 -28.97 -32.09
C GLY A 184 25.54 -27.79 -31.37
N SER A 185 26.15 -26.59 -31.38
CA SER A 185 25.48 -25.36 -30.94
C SER A 185 24.32 -25.01 -31.88
N PHE A 186 23.28 -24.34 -31.38
CA PHE A 186 22.12 -23.99 -32.19
C PHE A 186 21.96 -22.47 -32.32
N VAL A 187 21.43 -22.04 -33.46
CA VAL A 187 21.14 -20.63 -33.75
C VAL A 187 19.67 -20.37 -33.40
N PRO A 188 19.34 -19.45 -32.49
CA PRO A 188 17.95 -19.12 -32.17
C PRO A 188 17.17 -18.56 -33.37
N GLY A 189 15.85 -18.41 -33.22
CA GLY A 189 15.01 -17.69 -34.17
C GLY A 189 14.97 -16.18 -33.91
N ALA A 190 13.80 -15.59 -34.12
CA ALA A 190 13.55 -14.16 -33.98
C ALA A 190 13.60 -13.63 -32.54
N SER A 191 13.85 -14.48 -31.54
CA SER A 191 14.14 -14.04 -30.17
C SER A 191 15.21 -14.88 -29.49
N VAL A 192 15.88 -14.27 -28.51
CA VAL A 192 16.76 -14.98 -27.57
C VAL A 192 16.06 -15.15 -26.22
N GLY A 193 15.49 -14.08 -25.66
CA GLY A 193 14.86 -14.10 -24.35
C GLY A 193 15.79 -14.66 -23.27
N ALA A 194 15.28 -15.61 -22.47
CA ALA A 194 16.03 -16.30 -21.43
C ALA A 194 16.70 -17.62 -21.91
N THR A 195 16.76 -17.86 -23.23
CA THR A 195 17.19 -19.15 -23.78
C THR A 195 18.55 -19.65 -23.25
N PRO A 196 19.61 -18.82 -23.16
CA PRO A 196 20.90 -19.30 -22.64
C PRO A 196 20.79 -19.84 -21.22
N GLU A 197 20.08 -19.13 -20.33
CA GLU A 197 19.90 -19.55 -18.94
C GLU A 197 18.95 -20.74 -18.79
N LEU A 198 17.90 -20.83 -19.63
CA LEU A 198 17.05 -22.02 -19.69
C LEU A 198 17.83 -23.27 -20.12
N ILE A 199 18.83 -23.11 -21.00
CA ILE A 199 19.72 -24.19 -21.43
C ILE A 199 20.74 -24.54 -20.33
N GLN A 200 21.30 -23.56 -19.62
CA GLN A 200 22.17 -23.83 -18.46
C GLN A 200 21.49 -24.69 -17.41
N MET A 201 20.19 -24.41 -17.17
CA MET A 201 19.41 -25.05 -16.13
C MET A 201 18.65 -26.29 -16.60
N ALA A 202 18.81 -26.74 -17.85
CA ALA A 202 18.08 -27.89 -18.38
C ALA A 202 18.74 -29.24 -18.05
N ASP A 203 17.94 -30.22 -17.65
CA ASP A 203 18.34 -31.64 -17.64
C ASP A 203 18.23 -32.27 -19.03
N LYS A 204 17.12 -31.98 -19.72
CA LYS A 204 16.83 -32.48 -21.07
C LYS A 204 16.48 -31.32 -21.98
N ILE A 205 16.95 -31.38 -23.21
CA ILE A 205 16.77 -30.33 -24.21
C ILE A 205 16.12 -30.94 -25.45
N ILE A 206 15.06 -30.28 -25.92
CA ILE A 206 14.41 -30.58 -27.19
C ILE A 206 14.57 -29.35 -28.08
N ILE A 207 15.12 -29.54 -29.27
CA ILE A 207 15.34 -28.45 -30.23
C ILE A 207 14.35 -28.62 -31.37
N GLU A 208 13.43 -27.68 -31.51
CA GLU A 208 12.55 -27.54 -32.67
C GLU A 208 13.27 -26.71 -33.74
N VAL A 209 13.67 -27.33 -34.84
CA VAL A 209 14.36 -26.66 -35.95
C VAL A 209 13.32 -26.20 -36.97
N ASN A 210 13.09 -24.89 -37.04
CA ASN A 210 12.13 -24.28 -37.96
C ASN A 210 12.76 -24.10 -39.33
N THR A 211 12.30 -24.91 -40.28
CA THR A 211 12.83 -24.94 -41.65
C THR A 211 12.10 -24.01 -42.62
N ALA A 212 10.98 -23.40 -42.19
CA ALA A 212 10.20 -22.49 -43.02
C ALA A 212 10.75 -21.06 -43.08
N ILE A 213 11.62 -20.68 -42.13
CA ILE A 213 12.22 -19.34 -42.04
C ILE A 213 13.72 -19.34 -42.39
N PRO A 214 14.32 -18.20 -42.75
CA PRO A 214 15.76 -18.09 -43.00
C PRO A 214 16.63 -18.49 -41.80
N SER A 215 17.92 -18.74 -42.04
CA SER A 215 18.87 -18.88 -40.93
C SER A 215 19.12 -17.53 -40.30
N PHE A 216 19.00 -17.43 -38.98
CA PHE A 216 19.34 -16.20 -38.27
C PHE A 216 20.83 -16.17 -37.87
N LYS A 217 21.66 -17.03 -38.48
CA LYS A 217 23.09 -17.12 -38.18
C LYS A 217 23.75 -15.76 -38.39
N GLY A 218 24.33 -15.23 -37.32
CA GLY A 218 25.02 -13.93 -37.31
C GLY A 218 24.22 -12.81 -36.65
N LEU A 219 22.92 -12.95 -36.43
CA LEU A 219 22.10 -11.91 -35.79
C LEU A 219 22.24 -11.91 -34.27
N HIS A 220 22.68 -13.01 -33.66
CA HIS A 220 22.72 -13.13 -32.20
C HIS A 220 24.09 -12.81 -31.61
N ASP A 221 24.10 -12.35 -30.35
CA ASP A 221 25.26 -12.26 -29.48
C ASP A 221 24.92 -12.88 -28.12
N ILE A 222 25.34 -14.13 -27.94
CA ILE A 222 24.94 -15.02 -26.85
C ILE A 222 26.03 -15.06 -25.79
N THR A 223 25.66 -14.62 -24.59
CA THR A 223 26.39 -14.85 -23.34
C THR A 223 25.56 -15.73 -22.42
N PHE A 224 26.26 -16.46 -21.57
CA PHE A 224 25.66 -17.22 -20.48
C PHE A 224 25.78 -16.44 -19.18
N THR A 225 24.91 -16.73 -18.21
CA THR A 225 24.96 -16.08 -16.92
C THR A 225 26.02 -16.75 -16.03
N ASP A 226 27.01 -15.97 -15.60
CA ASP A 226 27.96 -16.36 -14.55
C ASP A 226 27.37 -16.13 -13.15
N VAL A 227 27.77 -16.96 -12.18
CA VAL A 227 27.28 -16.88 -10.80
C VAL A 227 28.23 -16.01 -9.94
N PRO A 228 27.73 -15.09 -9.10
CA PRO A 228 28.53 -14.42 -8.08
C PRO A 228 29.28 -15.40 -7.16
N PRO A 229 30.44 -15.02 -6.60
CA PRO A 229 30.99 -13.67 -6.51
C PRO A 229 31.96 -13.28 -7.65
N HIS A 230 32.11 -14.09 -8.70
CA HIS A 230 33.13 -13.88 -9.75
C HIS A 230 32.56 -13.45 -11.11
N ARG A 231 31.30 -13.01 -11.17
CA ARG A 231 30.70 -12.47 -12.39
C ARG A 231 31.51 -11.27 -12.89
N THR A 232 31.92 -11.30 -14.15
CA THR A 232 32.66 -10.20 -14.78
C THR A 232 31.72 -9.12 -15.33
N PRO A 233 32.18 -7.86 -15.46
CA PRO A 233 31.42 -6.81 -16.13
C PRO A 233 31.10 -7.16 -17.58
N TYR A 234 29.96 -6.68 -18.10
CA TYR A 234 29.68 -6.74 -19.53
C TYR A 234 30.49 -5.66 -20.25
N ASN A 235 31.43 -6.05 -21.12
CA ASN A 235 32.29 -5.14 -21.88
C ASN A 235 31.57 -4.54 -23.11
N ILE A 236 30.42 -3.92 -22.87
CA ILE A 236 29.59 -3.24 -23.88
C ILE A 236 29.65 -1.74 -23.60
N THR A 237 30.05 -0.98 -24.61
CA THR A 237 30.21 0.48 -24.58
C THR A 237 29.52 1.19 -25.75
N ALA A 238 29.15 0.45 -26.80
CA ALA A 238 28.32 0.87 -27.91
C ALA A 238 27.20 -0.15 -28.18
N VAL A 239 26.16 0.26 -28.91
CA VAL A 239 24.98 -0.58 -29.19
C VAL A 239 25.37 -1.83 -29.99
N GLU A 240 26.31 -1.70 -30.92
CA GLU A 240 26.78 -2.72 -31.84
C GLU A 240 27.85 -3.69 -31.28
N ASP A 241 28.38 -3.43 -30.07
CA ASP A 241 29.50 -4.22 -29.51
C ASP A 241 29.10 -5.68 -29.27
N ARG A 242 29.84 -6.65 -29.83
CA ARG A 242 29.61 -8.09 -29.57
C ARG A 242 30.57 -8.62 -28.52
N ILE A 243 30.07 -9.34 -27.53
CA ILE A 243 30.87 -9.87 -26.42
C ILE A 243 30.74 -11.39 -26.22
N GLY A 244 29.81 -12.01 -26.94
CA GLY A 244 29.46 -13.41 -26.83
C GLY A 244 29.69 -14.18 -28.12
N SER A 245 28.78 -15.11 -28.41
CA SER A 245 28.85 -16.01 -29.57
C SER A 245 27.59 -15.95 -30.43
N PRO A 246 27.65 -16.25 -31.74
CA PRO A 246 26.50 -16.15 -32.64
C PRO A 246 25.50 -17.31 -32.51
N SER A 247 25.71 -18.24 -31.58
CA SER A 247 24.89 -19.42 -31.35
C SER A 247 24.87 -19.78 -29.86
N VAL A 248 23.85 -20.53 -29.43
CA VAL A 248 23.74 -21.04 -28.07
C VAL A 248 24.48 -22.37 -27.99
N LYS A 249 25.54 -22.40 -27.18
CA LYS A 249 26.29 -23.64 -26.90
C LYS A 249 25.45 -24.58 -26.04
N VAL A 250 25.49 -25.87 -26.34
CA VAL A 250 24.74 -26.89 -25.60
C VAL A 250 25.58 -28.15 -25.47
N ASP A 251 25.41 -28.87 -24.37
CA ASP A 251 25.92 -30.24 -24.24
C ASP A 251 25.06 -31.18 -25.12
N PRO A 252 25.62 -31.79 -26.18
CA PRO A 252 24.86 -32.67 -27.04
C PRO A 252 24.24 -33.87 -26.31
N SER A 253 24.80 -34.30 -25.18
CA SER A 253 24.26 -35.43 -24.40
C SER A 253 22.91 -35.10 -23.75
N LYS A 254 22.67 -33.83 -23.42
CA LYS A 254 21.40 -33.34 -22.86
C LYS A 254 20.31 -33.17 -23.91
N VAL A 255 20.68 -33.02 -25.19
CA VAL A 255 19.70 -32.96 -26.28
C VAL A 255 19.07 -34.34 -26.45
N VAL A 256 17.80 -34.49 -26.11
CA VAL A 256 17.09 -35.79 -26.18
C VAL A 256 16.33 -35.96 -27.49
N ALA A 257 15.96 -34.86 -28.15
CA ALA A 257 15.26 -34.90 -29.42
C ALA A 257 15.53 -33.66 -30.28
N ILE A 258 15.53 -33.88 -31.60
CA ILE A 258 15.37 -32.86 -32.62
C ILE A 258 13.97 -33.02 -33.23
N VAL A 259 13.24 -31.92 -33.37
CA VAL A 259 11.92 -31.89 -33.99
C VAL A 259 11.99 -30.94 -35.17
N GLU A 260 11.43 -31.32 -36.31
CA GLU A 260 11.30 -30.43 -37.45
C GLU A 260 10.01 -29.61 -37.34
N SER A 261 10.09 -28.30 -37.54
CA SER A 261 8.94 -27.40 -37.62
C SER A 261 8.98 -26.57 -38.90
N ASP A 262 7.81 -26.03 -39.27
CA ASP A 262 7.54 -25.53 -40.62
C ASP A 262 6.56 -24.33 -40.64
N TYR A 263 6.71 -23.37 -39.74
CA TYR A 263 5.83 -22.20 -39.67
C TYR A 263 6.59 -20.90 -39.91
N TRP A 264 5.88 -19.92 -40.49
CA TRP A 264 6.38 -18.57 -40.63
C TRP A 264 6.26 -17.82 -39.30
N ASP A 265 7.26 -16.99 -38.98
CA ASP A 265 7.11 -16.01 -37.93
C ASP A 265 6.00 -15.03 -38.31
N ALA A 266 5.03 -14.89 -37.43
CA ALA A 266 3.92 -13.98 -37.59
C ALA A 266 3.36 -13.61 -36.22
N THR A 267 3.30 -12.32 -35.94
CA THR A 267 2.52 -11.81 -34.80
C THR A 267 1.23 -11.15 -35.27
N GLY A 268 0.38 -10.70 -34.34
CA GLY A 268 -0.82 -9.94 -34.71
C GLY A 268 -0.46 -8.62 -35.42
N PRO A 269 -1.37 -8.08 -36.25
CA PRO A 269 -1.14 -6.80 -36.92
C PRO A 269 -0.93 -5.68 -35.89
N ASN A 270 -0.08 -4.71 -36.23
CA ASN A 270 0.02 -3.49 -35.46
C ASN A 270 -1.22 -2.64 -35.72
N ALA A 271 -1.74 -1.99 -34.68
CA ALA A 271 -2.76 -0.97 -34.87
C ALA A 271 -2.10 0.36 -35.26
N ASP A 272 -2.72 1.05 -36.21
CA ASP A 272 -2.27 2.35 -36.67
C ASP A 272 -2.26 3.37 -35.51
N ALA A 273 -1.35 4.34 -35.60
CA ALA A 273 -1.33 5.47 -34.69
C ALA A 273 -2.65 6.26 -34.81
N ASP A 274 -3.37 6.42 -33.70
CA ASP A 274 -4.51 7.33 -33.62
C ASP A 274 -4.04 8.77 -33.34
N GLU A 275 -4.98 9.72 -33.37
CA GLU A 275 -4.68 11.14 -33.19
C GLU A 275 -4.08 11.44 -31.81
N SER A 276 -4.58 10.78 -30.77
CA SER A 276 -4.05 10.92 -29.41
C SER A 276 -2.60 10.45 -29.33
N SER A 277 -2.28 9.31 -29.97
CA SER A 277 -0.93 8.76 -30.05
C SER A 277 0.02 9.68 -30.82
N ARG A 278 -0.43 10.31 -31.91
CA ARG A 278 0.34 11.32 -32.65
C ARG A 278 0.62 12.57 -31.82
N GLN A 279 -0.35 13.05 -31.05
CA GLN A 279 -0.18 14.20 -30.16
C GLN A 279 0.87 13.90 -29.08
N ILE A 280 0.79 12.72 -28.45
CA ILE A 280 1.80 12.26 -27.50
C ILE A 280 3.20 12.24 -28.12
N ALA A 281 3.33 11.66 -29.33
CA ALA A 281 4.59 11.64 -30.06
C ALA A 281 5.12 13.06 -30.35
N GLY A 282 4.24 13.97 -30.77
CA GLY A 282 4.58 15.38 -31.03
C GLY A 282 5.17 16.08 -29.81
N HIS A 283 4.53 15.96 -28.64
CA HIS A 283 5.02 16.54 -27.39
C HIS A 283 6.41 16.00 -27.01
N LEU A 284 6.65 14.70 -27.22
CA LEU A 284 7.96 14.09 -26.94
C LEU A 284 9.05 14.54 -27.91
N ILE A 285 8.72 14.65 -29.20
CA ILE A 285 9.68 15.14 -30.19
C ILE A 285 10.06 16.58 -29.89
N GLU A 286 9.08 17.45 -29.58
CA GLU A 286 9.34 18.83 -29.15
C GLU A 286 10.26 18.87 -27.93
N PHE A 287 10.00 18.02 -26.93
CA PHE A 287 10.87 17.89 -25.76
C PHE A 287 12.30 17.48 -26.12
N PHE A 288 12.49 16.47 -26.97
CA PHE A 288 13.82 16.07 -27.42
C PHE A 288 14.53 17.18 -28.18
N GLU A 289 13.82 17.90 -29.04
CA GLU A 289 14.39 19.03 -29.78
C GLU A 289 14.83 20.14 -28.83
N HIS A 290 14.03 20.39 -27.79
CA HIS A 290 14.37 21.33 -26.73
C HIS A 290 15.63 20.88 -25.96
N GLU A 291 15.71 19.62 -25.51
CA GLU A 291 16.88 19.11 -24.78
C GLU A 291 18.17 19.19 -25.62
N VAL A 292 18.07 18.94 -26.93
CA VAL A 292 19.19 19.11 -27.87
C VAL A 292 19.57 20.58 -28.02
N ALA A 293 18.60 21.48 -28.23
CA ALA A 293 18.86 22.91 -28.35
C ALA A 293 19.51 23.51 -27.09
N GLN A 294 19.23 22.94 -25.93
CA GLN A 294 19.83 23.34 -24.65
C GLN A 294 21.17 22.64 -24.35
N GLY A 295 21.68 21.80 -25.24
CA GLY A 295 22.94 21.08 -25.07
C GLY A 295 22.91 19.98 -24.00
N ARG A 296 21.72 19.52 -23.59
CA ARG A 296 21.55 18.43 -22.60
C ARG A 296 21.50 17.04 -23.24
N MET A 297 21.27 16.99 -24.54
CA MET A 297 21.26 15.77 -25.37
C MET A 297 22.00 16.04 -26.69
N PRO A 298 22.74 15.07 -27.26
CA PRO A 298 23.38 15.26 -28.56
C PRO A 298 22.36 15.27 -29.72
N ALA A 299 22.77 15.78 -30.88
CA ALA A 299 21.89 15.95 -32.05
C ALA A 299 21.31 14.65 -32.62
N ASN A 300 21.96 13.52 -32.37
CA ASN A 300 21.51 12.18 -32.76
C ASN A 300 20.83 11.42 -31.59
N LEU A 301 20.41 12.16 -30.55
CA LEU A 301 19.86 11.61 -29.31
C LEU A 301 20.79 10.59 -28.64
N LEU A 302 20.25 9.80 -27.74
CA LEU A 302 20.92 8.66 -27.12
C LEU A 302 20.18 7.37 -27.54
N PRO A 303 20.74 6.18 -27.27
CA PRO A 303 20.07 4.93 -27.63
C PRO A 303 18.64 4.87 -27.11
N LEU A 304 17.70 4.57 -28.00
CA LEU A 304 16.27 4.58 -27.69
C LEU A 304 15.80 3.21 -27.23
N GLN A 305 14.99 3.17 -26.17
CA GLN A 305 14.12 2.05 -25.84
C GLN A 305 12.67 2.48 -25.96
N SER A 306 11.86 1.66 -26.63
CA SER A 306 10.41 1.86 -26.72
C SER A 306 9.68 0.55 -26.50
N GLY A 307 8.61 0.58 -25.70
CA GLY A 307 7.73 -0.56 -25.47
C GLY A 307 6.89 -0.94 -26.69
N ILE A 308 5.92 -1.85 -26.50
CA ILE A 308 4.96 -2.26 -27.53
C ILE A 308 3.67 -1.45 -27.41
N GLY A 309 3.06 -1.09 -28.55
CA GLY A 309 1.71 -0.54 -28.62
C GLY A 309 1.58 0.72 -29.48
N ASN A 310 0.35 1.20 -29.65
CA ASN A 310 0.02 2.28 -30.59
C ASN A 310 0.82 3.57 -30.32
N VAL A 311 0.98 3.94 -29.05
CA VAL A 311 1.73 5.15 -28.67
C VAL A 311 3.22 4.98 -28.97
N ALA A 312 3.80 3.81 -28.65
CA ALA A 312 5.19 3.51 -28.99
C ALA A 312 5.44 3.55 -30.50
N ASN A 313 4.54 2.98 -31.29
CA ASN A 313 4.59 3.03 -32.75
C ASN A 313 4.49 4.47 -33.28
N ALA A 314 3.62 5.30 -32.69
CA ALA A 314 3.50 6.71 -33.05
C ALA A 314 4.77 7.50 -32.73
N ILE A 315 5.45 7.21 -31.61
CA ILE A 315 6.73 7.85 -31.25
C ILE A 315 7.82 7.49 -32.25
N VAL A 316 7.98 6.21 -32.60
CA VAL A 316 8.98 5.77 -33.60
C VAL A 316 8.65 6.35 -34.98
N GLY A 317 7.38 6.35 -35.38
CA GLY A 317 6.93 6.99 -36.62
C GLY A 317 7.21 8.49 -36.65
N GLY A 318 6.93 9.20 -35.56
CA GLY A 318 7.22 10.63 -35.45
C GLY A 318 8.73 10.93 -35.49
N LEU A 319 9.60 10.07 -34.94
CA LEU A 319 11.05 10.19 -35.11
C LEU A 319 11.46 10.07 -36.58
N ASN A 320 10.78 9.21 -37.35
CA ASN A 320 10.99 9.07 -38.78
C ASN A 320 10.62 10.34 -39.57
N GLU A 321 9.73 11.18 -39.04
CA GLU A 321 9.34 12.47 -39.63
C GLU A 321 10.15 13.65 -39.07
N SER A 322 10.81 13.48 -37.91
CA SER A 322 11.57 14.52 -37.21
C SER A 322 12.88 14.93 -37.92
N LYS A 323 13.63 15.88 -37.37
CA LYS A 323 14.97 16.24 -37.87
C LYS A 323 16.09 15.32 -37.40
N PHE A 324 15.83 14.40 -36.47
CA PHE A 324 16.84 13.51 -35.92
C PHE A 324 17.29 12.46 -36.94
N LYS A 325 18.59 12.15 -36.92
CA LYS A 325 19.28 11.19 -37.80
C LYS A 325 20.37 10.49 -36.99
N ASN A 326 20.95 9.43 -37.57
CA ASN A 326 22.00 8.63 -36.92
C ASN A 326 21.57 8.09 -35.56
N LEU A 327 20.29 7.71 -35.49
CA LEU A 327 19.68 7.17 -34.29
C LEU A 327 20.24 5.77 -34.06
N LYS A 328 20.32 5.39 -32.79
CA LYS A 328 20.64 4.02 -32.37
C LYS A 328 19.58 3.55 -31.39
N VAL A 329 19.38 2.24 -31.34
CA VAL A 329 18.32 1.62 -30.54
C VAL A 329 18.93 0.56 -29.63
N TRP A 330 18.64 0.66 -28.34
CA TRP A 330 18.93 -0.38 -27.34
C TRP A 330 17.62 -0.64 -26.60
N THR A 331 16.90 -1.65 -27.07
CA THR A 331 15.51 -1.91 -26.66
C THR A 331 15.31 -3.36 -26.25
N GLU A 332 14.10 -3.69 -25.85
CA GLU A 332 13.70 -5.08 -25.62
C GLU A 332 13.20 -5.71 -26.93
N VAL A 333 12.42 -4.97 -27.71
CA VAL A 333 11.70 -5.46 -28.89
C VAL A 333 11.82 -4.50 -30.07
N ILE A 334 12.08 -5.04 -31.25
CA ILE A 334 12.01 -4.32 -32.54
C ILE A 334 10.65 -4.60 -33.18
N GLN A 335 9.93 -3.57 -33.59
CA GLN A 335 8.59 -3.61 -34.21
C GLN A 335 8.62 -3.03 -35.63
N ASP A 336 7.55 -3.19 -36.42
CA ASP A 336 7.51 -2.83 -37.84
C ASP A 336 7.99 -1.41 -38.13
N THR A 337 7.66 -0.44 -37.26
CA THR A 337 8.04 0.97 -37.40
C THR A 337 9.55 1.21 -37.42
N PHE A 338 10.35 0.27 -36.91
CA PHE A 338 11.81 0.34 -37.02
C PHE A 338 12.30 -0.02 -38.43
N LEU A 339 11.57 -0.84 -39.18
CA LEU A 339 11.90 -1.09 -40.60
C LEU A 339 11.75 0.19 -41.42
N ASP A 340 10.72 1.00 -41.13
CA ASP A 340 10.55 2.30 -41.77
C ASP A 340 11.67 3.28 -41.41
N LEU A 341 12.16 3.22 -40.18
CA LEU A 341 13.26 4.06 -39.70
C LEU A 341 14.63 3.63 -40.27
N PHE A 342 14.82 2.33 -40.51
CA PHE A 342 15.97 1.83 -41.28
C PHE A 342 15.91 2.27 -42.74
N ASP A 343 14.76 2.10 -43.39
CA ASP A 343 14.59 2.39 -44.81
C ASP A 343 14.71 3.89 -45.13
N SER A 344 14.37 4.76 -44.17
CA SER A 344 14.60 6.20 -44.31
C SER A 344 16.06 6.62 -44.13
N GLY A 345 16.94 5.70 -43.71
CA GLY A 345 18.34 5.97 -43.40
C GLY A 345 18.56 6.77 -42.11
N LYS A 346 17.56 6.82 -41.21
CA LYS A 346 17.66 7.54 -39.93
C LYS A 346 18.15 6.67 -38.78
N LEU A 347 17.95 5.36 -38.85
CA LEU A 347 18.42 4.39 -37.87
C LEU A 347 19.69 3.69 -38.35
N ASP A 348 20.78 3.85 -37.59
CA ASP A 348 22.07 3.25 -37.92
C ASP A 348 22.18 1.81 -37.42
N TYR A 349 21.64 1.52 -36.22
CA TYR A 349 21.77 0.20 -35.58
C TYR A 349 20.71 -0.04 -34.50
N ALA A 350 20.27 -1.30 -34.34
CA ALA A 350 19.36 -1.71 -33.28
C ALA A 350 19.81 -2.99 -32.56
N THR A 351 19.89 -2.92 -31.24
CA THR A 351 20.03 -4.11 -30.37
C THR A 351 18.73 -4.35 -29.62
N ALA A 352 18.31 -5.62 -29.57
CA ALA A 352 17.13 -6.07 -28.84
C ALA A 352 17.29 -7.49 -28.29
N THR A 353 16.26 -8.02 -27.63
CA THR A 353 16.16 -9.47 -27.36
C THR A 353 15.18 -10.19 -28.29
N SER A 354 14.30 -9.43 -28.95
CA SER A 354 13.24 -9.97 -29.82
C SER A 354 12.92 -9.08 -31.02
N ILE A 355 12.56 -9.71 -32.14
CA ILE A 355 11.99 -9.09 -33.34
C ILE A 355 10.52 -9.47 -33.41
N ARG A 356 9.62 -8.49 -33.23
CA ARG A 356 8.18 -8.69 -33.23
C ARG A 356 7.55 -7.92 -34.39
N PHE A 357 7.51 -8.55 -35.56
CA PHE A 357 6.88 -7.96 -36.73
C PHE A 357 5.48 -8.53 -37.00
N SER A 358 4.66 -7.74 -37.68
CA SER A 358 3.46 -8.24 -38.35
C SER A 358 3.83 -9.24 -39.47
N PRO A 359 2.87 -9.98 -40.05
CA PRO A 359 3.15 -10.89 -41.15
C PRO A 359 3.82 -10.18 -42.34
N ASP A 360 3.34 -8.98 -42.69
CA ASP A 360 3.92 -8.17 -43.77
C ASP A 360 5.31 -7.63 -43.39
N GLY A 361 5.51 -7.26 -42.12
CA GLY A 361 6.80 -6.84 -41.60
C GLY A 361 7.86 -7.95 -41.66
N PHE A 362 7.51 -9.18 -41.27
CA PHE A 362 8.40 -10.33 -41.43
C PHE A 362 8.69 -10.64 -42.89
N LYS A 363 7.68 -10.57 -43.76
CA LYS A 363 7.87 -10.74 -45.20
C LYS A 363 8.88 -9.71 -45.74
N ARG A 364 8.70 -8.43 -45.42
CA ARG A 364 9.63 -7.35 -45.82
C ARG A 364 11.04 -7.59 -45.27
N PHE A 365 11.15 -8.01 -44.02
CA PHE A 365 12.43 -8.30 -43.39
C PHE A 365 13.18 -9.45 -44.11
N TYR A 366 12.48 -10.54 -44.43
CA TYR A 366 13.06 -11.69 -45.12
C TYR A 366 13.39 -11.41 -46.59
N ASP A 367 12.51 -10.70 -47.31
CA ASP A 367 12.73 -10.32 -48.70
C ASP A 367 13.95 -9.39 -48.86
N ASN A 368 14.30 -8.64 -47.80
CA ASN A 368 15.37 -7.64 -47.82
C ASN A 368 16.44 -7.92 -46.73
N TRP A 369 16.72 -9.21 -46.47
CA TRP A 369 17.61 -9.65 -45.40
C TRP A 369 18.94 -8.89 -45.33
N ASP A 370 19.64 -8.77 -46.46
CA ASP A 370 20.96 -8.13 -46.54
C ASP A 370 20.94 -6.62 -46.24
N ALA A 371 19.77 -5.97 -46.27
CA ALA A 371 19.63 -4.56 -45.94
C ALA A 371 19.51 -4.31 -44.42
N TYR A 372 19.15 -5.34 -43.65
CA TYR A 372 18.82 -5.24 -42.22
C TYR A 372 19.72 -6.08 -41.32
N ALA A 373 20.15 -7.27 -41.75
CA ALA A 373 20.78 -8.28 -40.90
C ALA A 373 22.08 -7.82 -40.25
N ASP A 374 22.85 -6.95 -40.92
CA ASP A 374 24.10 -6.39 -40.39
C ASP A 374 23.88 -5.22 -39.41
N LYS A 375 22.67 -4.67 -39.35
CA LYS A 375 22.26 -3.54 -38.49
C LYS A 375 21.42 -3.95 -37.28
N ILE A 376 21.10 -5.22 -37.15
CA ILE A 376 20.29 -5.78 -36.06
C ILE A 376 21.12 -6.78 -35.26
N LEU A 377 21.00 -6.68 -33.93
CA LEU A 377 21.66 -7.58 -32.99
C LEU A 377 20.70 -8.06 -31.90
N LEU A 378 20.64 -9.37 -31.69
CA LEU A 378 19.78 -10.01 -30.69
C LEU A 378 20.59 -10.59 -29.54
N ARG A 379 20.22 -10.26 -28.30
CA ARG A 379 20.92 -10.69 -27.08
C ARG A 379 19.96 -11.37 -26.10
N SER A 380 20.51 -12.11 -25.14
CA SER A 380 19.74 -12.57 -23.98
C SER A 380 19.09 -11.38 -23.28
N GLN A 381 17.88 -11.57 -22.77
CA GLN A 381 17.18 -10.54 -21.99
C GLN A 381 17.95 -10.15 -20.72
N ALA A 382 18.81 -11.05 -20.21
CA ALA A 382 19.75 -10.74 -19.12
C ALA A 382 20.73 -9.60 -19.48
N VAL A 383 21.03 -9.44 -20.77
CA VAL A 383 21.97 -8.45 -21.31
C VAL A 383 21.23 -7.25 -21.89
N SER A 384 20.23 -7.45 -22.75
CA SER A 384 19.48 -6.32 -23.35
C SER A 384 18.83 -5.44 -22.29
N ASN A 385 18.43 -6.03 -21.16
CA ASN A 385 17.79 -5.33 -20.06
C ASN A 385 18.75 -5.08 -18.88
N ALA A 386 20.06 -5.30 -19.03
CA ALA A 386 21.01 -5.17 -17.93
C ALA A 386 21.12 -3.72 -17.42
N PRO A 387 20.86 -3.46 -16.13
CA PRO A 387 20.98 -2.13 -15.53
C PRO A 387 22.32 -1.42 -15.81
N GLU A 388 23.44 -2.16 -15.74
CA GLU A 388 24.79 -1.65 -16.00
C GLU A 388 24.92 -1.06 -17.40
N ILE A 389 24.35 -1.73 -18.41
CA ILE A 389 24.47 -1.33 -19.81
C ILE A 389 23.52 -0.18 -20.11
N ILE A 390 22.26 -0.28 -19.66
CA ILE A 390 21.25 0.78 -19.83
C ILE A 390 21.79 2.10 -19.28
N LYS A 391 22.40 2.07 -18.08
CA LYS A 391 22.98 3.26 -17.47
C LYS A 391 24.23 3.76 -18.20
N ARG A 392 25.12 2.85 -18.59
CA ARG A 392 26.37 3.20 -19.29
C ARG A 392 26.12 3.84 -20.65
N LEU A 393 25.17 3.32 -21.41
CA LEU A 393 24.80 3.85 -22.73
C LEU A 393 23.96 5.13 -22.63
N GLY A 394 23.38 5.43 -21.46
CA GLY A 394 22.51 6.58 -21.27
C GLY A 394 21.21 6.45 -22.07
N VAL A 395 20.59 5.26 -22.05
CA VAL A 395 19.37 4.96 -22.82
C VAL A 395 18.24 5.95 -22.51
N ILE A 396 17.41 6.29 -23.49
CA ILE A 396 16.13 6.98 -23.28
C ILE A 396 15.04 5.93 -23.21
N GLY A 397 14.47 5.73 -22.02
CA GLY A 397 13.44 4.71 -21.77
C GLY A 397 12.03 5.27 -21.88
N MET A 398 11.19 4.67 -22.71
CA MET A 398 9.81 5.12 -22.97
C MET A 398 8.83 3.94 -22.84
N ASN A 399 7.91 4.06 -21.87
CA ASN A 399 6.98 2.97 -21.54
C ASN A 399 5.55 3.46 -21.30
N THR A 400 4.58 2.54 -21.39
CA THR A 400 3.15 2.80 -21.19
C THR A 400 2.66 2.24 -19.87
N PRO A 401 2.16 3.08 -18.95
CA PRO A 401 1.49 2.62 -17.74
C PRO A 401 -0.02 2.36 -17.96
N VAL A 402 -0.63 1.64 -17.02
CA VAL A 402 -2.08 1.60 -16.80
C VAL A 402 -2.58 2.94 -16.30
N GLU A 403 -1.92 3.49 -15.28
CA GLU A 403 -2.23 4.77 -14.64
C GLU A 403 -0.96 5.35 -14.00
N VAL A 404 -0.92 6.67 -13.88
CA VAL A 404 0.12 7.44 -13.17
C VAL A 404 -0.58 8.32 -12.15
N ASP A 405 -0.02 8.49 -10.97
CA ASP A 405 -0.56 9.46 -10.02
C ASP A 405 0.06 10.85 -10.14
N ILE A 406 -0.58 11.80 -9.45
CA ILE A 406 -0.12 13.19 -9.42
C ILE A 406 1.30 13.34 -8.84
N PHE A 407 1.85 12.35 -8.14
CA PHE A 407 3.20 12.40 -7.58
C PHE A 407 4.27 11.76 -8.46
N ALA A 408 3.87 11.20 -9.60
CA ALA A 408 4.69 10.44 -10.54
C ALA A 408 5.02 9.01 -10.10
N HIS A 409 4.16 8.34 -9.34
CA HIS A 409 4.19 6.88 -9.27
C HIS A 409 3.41 6.30 -10.45
N ALA A 410 3.83 5.15 -10.97
CA ALA A 410 3.16 4.48 -12.07
C ALA A 410 2.77 3.03 -11.74
N ASN A 411 1.61 2.64 -12.25
CA ASN A 411 1.08 1.29 -12.30
C ASN A 411 1.17 0.80 -13.76
N SER A 412 1.90 -0.25 -14.02
CA SER A 412 2.05 -0.90 -15.34
C SER A 412 1.35 -2.26 -15.41
N THR A 413 0.91 -2.83 -14.28
CA THR A 413 0.50 -4.24 -14.22
C THR A 413 -0.94 -4.48 -13.77
N CYS A 414 -1.39 -3.84 -12.69
CA CYS A 414 -2.56 -4.29 -11.92
C CYS A 414 -3.73 -3.31 -12.03
N VAL A 415 -4.70 -3.61 -12.88
CA VAL A 415 -5.93 -2.80 -12.97
C VAL A 415 -6.69 -2.87 -11.65
N SER A 416 -7.04 -1.71 -11.10
CA SER A 416 -7.71 -1.58 -9.79
C SER A 416 -6.94 -2.28 -8.66
N GLY A 417 -5.60 -2.28 -8.76
CA GLY A 417 -4.70 -2.78 -7.73
C GLY A 417 -4.61 -4.30 -7.58
N THR A 418 -5.40 -5.06 -8.35
CA THR A 418 -5.55 -6.51 -8.12
C THR A 418 -5.59 -7.36 -9.38
N ARG A 419 -6.10 -6.82 -10.51
CA ARG A 419 -6.23 -7.59 -11.74
C ARG A 419 -4.99 -7.44 -12.62
N MET A 420 -4.13 -8.45 -12.62
CA MET A 420 -2.95 -8.53 -13.48
C MET A 420 -3.34 -8.47 -14.96
N LEU A 421 -2.69 -7.58 -15.71
CA LEU A 421 -2.78 -7.51 -17.16
C LEU A 421 -1.85 -8.52 -17.82
N ASN A 422 -0.54 -8.22 -17.81
CA ASN A 422 0.48 -8.98 -18.53
C ASN A 422 1.66 -9.37 -17.63
N GLY A 423 2.27 -8.38 -16.99
CA GLY A 423 3.42 -8.45 -16.09
C GLY A 423 4.28 -7.19 -16.22
N LEU A 424 5.17 -6.92 -15.27
CA LEU A 424 6.02 -5.73 -15.24
C LEU A 424 6.88 -5.56 -16.51
N GLY A 425 7.36 -6.67 -17.07
CA GLY A 425 8.26 -6.67 -18.21
C GLY A 425 9.61 -6.00 -17.91
N GLY A 426 10.27 -5.48 -18.94
CA GLY A 426 11.50 -4.71 -18.78
C GLY A 426 11.32 -3.25 -18.40
N SER A 427 10.09 -2.77 -18.23
CA SER A 427 9.80 -1.33 -18.02
C SER A 427 10.63 -0.74 -16.88
N ALA A 428 10.67 -1.41 -15.72
CA ALA A 428 11.44 -0.95 -14.58
C ALA A 428 12.96 -1.19 -14.72
N ASP A 429 13.41 -2.16 -15.53
CA ASP A 429 14.83 -2.29 -15.88
C ASP A 429 15.33 -1.04 -16.61
N PHE A 430 14.53 -0.55 -17.56
CA PHE A 430 14.84 0.65 -18.33
C PHE A 430 14.64 1.93 -17.51
N LEU A 431 13.47 2.14 -16.92
CA LEU A 431 13.13 3.41 -16.26
C LEU A 431 13.99 3.70 -15.01
N ARG A 432 14.44 2.70 -14.27
CA ARG A 432 15.37 2.92 -13.15
C ARG A 432 16.75 3.41 -13.62
N ASN A 433 17.18 3.00 -14.81
CA ASN A 433 18.58 3.08 -15.24
C ASN A 433 18.81 4.00 -16.44
N SER A 434 17.76 4.52 -17.06
CA SER A 434 17.85 5.39 -18.22
C SER A 434 18.48 6.74 -17.90
N LYS A 435 18.90 7.45 -18.96
CA LYS A 435 19.25 8.87 -18.90
C LYS A 435 18.00 9.71 -18.71
N TYR A 436 16.94 9.41 -19.46
CA TYR A 436 15.59 9.94 -19.28
C TYR A 436 14.58 8.81 -19.22
N SER A 437 13.74 8.87 -18.19
CA SER A 437 12.72 7.87 -17.90
C SER A 437 11.33 8.45 -18.12
N ILE A 438 10.65 7.95 -19.15
CA ILE A 438 9.46 8.57 -19.72
C ILE A 438 8.29 7.59 -19.66
N MET A 439 7.19 8.04 -19.06
CA MET A 439 5.90 7.33 -19.11
C MET A 439 4.93 8.07 -20.01
N HIS A 440 4.32 7.34 -20.95
CA HIS A 440 3.37 7.90 -21.91
C HIS A 440 2.03 7.15 -21.90
N THR A 441 0.92 7.88 -21.82
CA THR A 441 -0.44 7.29 -21.83
C THR A 441 -1.45 8.29 -22.35
N PRO A 442 -2.57 7.87 -22.95
CA PRO A 442 -3.75 8.72 -23.03
C PRO A 442 -4.12 9.25 -21.65
N SER A 443 -4.63 10.48 -21.54
CA SER A 443 -5.02 11.08 -20.27
C SER A 443 -6.32 10.48 -19.69
N SER A 444 -7.15 9.90 -20.55
CA SER A 444 -8.35 9.16 -20.17
C SER A 444 -8.65 8.01 -21.15
N ARG A 445 -9.42 7.02 -20.70
CA ARG A 445 -9.89 5.88 -21.48
C ARG A 445 -11.40 5.72 -21.33
N PRO A 446 -12.10 5.21 -22.36
CA PRO A 446 -13.52 4.93 -22.25
C PRO A 446 -13.79 3.79 -21.26
N SER A 447 -14.86 3.93 -20.49
CA SER A 447 -15.49 2.82 -19.77
C SER A 447 -16.65 2.24 -20.61
N LYS A 448 -17.36 1.24 -20.07
CA LYS A 448 -18.55 0.67 -20.74
C LYS A 448 -19.67 1.69 -20.96
N THR A 449 -19.72 2.75 -20.15
CA THR A 449 -20.85 3.68 -20.08
C THR A 449 -20.47 5.14 -20.27
N ASP A 450 -19.17 5.46 -20.41
CA ASP A 450 -18.68 6.83 -20.47
C ASP A 450 -17.41 6.90 -21.34
N PRO A 451 -17.38 7.73 -22.40
CA PRO A 451 -16.21 7.86 -23.29
C PRO A 451 -14.95 8.38 -22.60
N HIS A 452 -15.07 9.03 -21.45
CA HIS A 452 -13.96 9.46 -20.62
C HIS A 452 -13.96 8.77 -19.26
N GLY A 453 -14.63 7.63 -19.10
CA GLY A 453 -14.97 7.06 -17.79
C GLY A 453 -13.80 6.63 -16.91
N VAL A 454 -12.58 6.52 -17.43
CA VAL A 454 -11.37 6.16 -16.68
C VAL A 454 -10.31 7.25 -16.87
N SER A 455 -9.88 7.89 -15.79
CA SER A 455 -8.70 8.77 -15.82
C SER A 455 -7.43 7.92 -15.78
N CYS A 456 -6.42 8.28 -16.56
CA CYS A 456 -5.08 7.68 -16.45
C CYS A 456 -4.15 8.51 -15.54
N ILE A 457 -4.56 9.72 -15.16
CA ILE A 457 -3.93 10.50 -14.09
C ILE A 457 -4.83 10.43 -12.85
N VAL A 458 -4.34 9.88 -11.74
CA VAL A 458 -5.13 9.59 -10.53
C VAL A 458 -4.54 10.24 -9.28
N PRO A 459 -5.30 10.40 -8.18
CA PRO A 459 -4.75 10.91 -6.92
C PRO A 459 -3.62 10.05 -6.35
N MET A 460 -3.79 8.72 -6.40
CA MET A 460 -2.82 7.71 -5.97
C MET A 460 -3.01 6.48 -6.86
N VAL A 461 -1.93 5.89 -7.36
CA VAL A 461 -2.03 4.65 -8.14
C VAL A 461 -2.48 3.49 -7.25
N THR A 462 -3.29 2.58 -7.80
CA THR A 462 -3.79 1.41 -7.05
C THR A 462 -2.74 0.32 -6.86
N HIS A 463 -1.65 0.37 -7.61
CA HIS A 463 -0.49 -0.49 -7.51
C HIS A 463 0.73 0.30 -7.98
N VAL A 464 1.88 0.12 -7.33
CA VAL A 464 3.12 0.85 -7.67
C VAL A 464 4.10 -0.14 -8.29
N ASP A 465 4.35 0.01 -9.58
CA ASP A 465 5.41 -0.70 -10.31
C ASP A 465 6.68 0.17 -10.41
N GLN A 466 6.50 1.48 -10.61
CA GLN A 466 7.57 2.47 -10.61
C GLN A 466 7.27 3.57 -9.61
N THR A 467 8.27 3.90 -8.80
CA THR A 467 8.18 5.00 -7.83
C THR A 467 8.40 6.33 -8.52
N GLU A 468 8.07 7.41 -7.84
CA GLU A 468 8.36 8.78 -8.26
C GLU A 468 9.85 9.04 -8.49
N HIS A 469 10.72 8.25 -7.88
CA HIS A 469 12.17 8.33 -8.09
C HIS A 469 12.63 7.80 -9.46
N ASP A 470 11.77 7.05 -10.16
CA ASP A 470 12.11 6.37 -11.41
C ASP A 470 11.68 7.14 -12.65
N LEU A 471 10.92 8.23 -12.48
CA LEU A 471 10.26 8.93 -13.58
C LEU A 471 10.77 10.38 -13.68
N ASP A 472 11.18 10.75 -14.89
CA ASP A 472 11.61 12.11 -15.23
C ASP A 472 10.53 12.89 -15.97
N VAL A 473 9.74 12.20 -16.81
CA VAL A 473 8.75 12.81 -17.71
C VAL A 473 7.47 11.99 -17.78
N ILE A 474 6.33 12.65 -17.63
CA ILE A 474 5.01 12.09 -17.91
C ILE A 474 4.44 12.82 -19.12
N VAL A 475 3.90 12.08 -20.10
CA VAL A 475 3.29 12.68 -21.29
C VAL A 475 1.94 12.05 -21.60
N THR A 476 0.98 12.90 -21.94
CA THR A 476 -0.32 12.51 -22.48
C THR A 476 -0.61 13.35 -23.73
N GLU A 477 -1.74 13.10 -24.39
CA GLU A 477 -2.15 13.92 -25.54
C GLU A 477 -2.43 15.38 -25.15
N GLN A 478 -2.66 15.65 -23.86
CA GLN A 478 -2.87 16.99 -23.32
C GLN A 478 -1.58 17.81 -23.23
N GLY A 479 -0.42 17.15 -23.09
CA GLY A 479 0.86 17.81 -22.91
C GLY A 479 1.89 16.95 -22.18
N LEU A 480 3.01 17.59 -21.84
CA LEU A 480 4.17 16.96 -21.20
C LEU A 480 4.49 17.64 -19.86
N ALA A 481 4.68 16.82 -18.83
CA ALA A 481 5.14 17.22 -17.50
C ALA A 481 6.57 16.74 -17.29
N ASP A 482 7.52 17.68 -17.30
CA ASP A 482 8.89 17.46 -16.86
C ASP A 482 8.95 17.61 -15.33
N VAL A 483 9.28 16.52 -14.64
CA VAL A 483 9.28 16.45 -13.16
C VAL A 483 10.68 16.42 -12.56
N ARG A 484 11.72 16.59 -13.38
CA ARG A 484 13.11 16.57 -12.93
C ARG A 484 13.38 17.71 -11.95
N GLY A 485 13.95 17.36 -10.79
CA GLY A 485 14.30 18.33 -9.74
C GLY A 485 13.12 18.90 -8.94
N LEU A 486 11.88 18.41 -9.17
CA LEU A 486 10.69 18.88 -8.46
C LEU A 486 10.40 18.05 -7.20
N SER A 487 9.94 18.70 -6.14
CA SER A 487 9.35 18.05 -4.95
C SER A 487 7.97 17.44 -5.28
N PRO A 488 7.44 16.45 -4.51
CA PRO A 488 6.17 15.79 -4.83
C PRO A 488 5.02 16.79 -5.04
N ARG A 489 4.99 17.82 -4.20
CA ARG A 489 4.08 18.94 -4.30
C ARG A 489 4.17 19.71 -5.61
N GLU A 490 5.37 19.99 -6.13
CA GLU A 490 5.55 20.66 -7.42
C GLU A 490 5.17 19.74 -8.59
N ARG A 491 5.52 18.45 -8.52
CA ARG A 491 5.14 17.43 -9.50
C ARG A 491 3.63 17.35 -9.68
N ALA A 492 2.88 17.31 -8.57
CA ALA A 492 1.43 17.28 -8.60
C ALA A 492 0.82 18.43 -9.38
N ARG A 493 1.29 19.66 -9.19
CA ARG A 493 0.80 20.79 -10.00
C ARG A 493 1.09 20.60 -11.48
N VAL A 494 2.33 20.25 -11.83
CA VAL A 494 2.73 20.16 -13.25
C VAL A 494 2.00 19.01 -13.95
N ILE A 495 1.90 17.83 -13.32
CA ILE A 495 1.18 16.67 -13.87
C ILE A 495 -0.31 16.97 -14.03
N ILE A 496 -0.97 17.56 -13.02
CA ILE A 496 -2.39 17.93 -13.12
C ILE A 496 -2.61 18.96 -14.24
N ASN A 497 -1.73 19.96 -14.34
CA ASN A 497 -1.91 21.05 -15.30
C ASN A 497 -1.59 20.65 -16.74
N LYS A 498 -0.64 19.74 -16.96
CA LYS A 498 -0.12 19.39 -18.29
C LYS A 498 -0.63 18.07 -18.83
N CYS A 499 -0.93 17.11 -17.97
CA CYS A 499 -1.16 15.72 -18.38
C CYS A 499 -2.59 15.23 -18.10
N ALA A 500 -3.29 15.78 -17.11
CA ALA A 500 -4.65 15.35 -16.81
C ALA A 500 -5.66 15.80 -17.86
N HIS A 501 -6.62 14.93 -18.18
CA HIS A 501 -7.72 15.28 -19.07
C HIS A 501 -8.51 16.48 -18.52
N PRO A 502 -9.03 17.42 -19.34
CA PRO A 502 -9.76 18.59 -18.87
C PRO A 502 -10.98 18.29 -17.97
N LYS A 503 -11.60 17.11 -18.13
CA LYS A 503 -12.70 16.66 -17.26
C LYS A 503 -12.24 16.23 -15.85
N TYR A 504 -11.01 15.74 -15.72
CA TYR A 504 -10.44 15.26 -14.47
C TYR A 504 -9.55 16.28 -13.78
N GLN A 505 -8.99 17.24 -14.50
CA GLN A 505 -8.14 18.29 -13.92
C GLN A 505 -8.81 19.01 -12.74
N PRO A 506 -10.06 19.51 -12.79
CA PRO A 506 -10.69 20.16 -11.63
C PRO A 506 -10.87 19.23 -10.43
N ILE A 507 -11.12 17.94 -10.69
CA ILE A 507 -11.29 16.92 -9.66
C ILE A 507 -9.95 16.67 -8.95
N LEU A 508 -8.87 16.48 -9.72
CA LEU A 508 -7.53 16.25 -9.19
C LEU A 508 -6.99 17.48 -8.45
N SER A 509 -7.20 18.68 -8.98
CA SER A 509 -6.85 19.93 -8.28
C SER A 509 -7.57 20.03 -6.94
N HIS A 510 -8.89 19.76 -6.90
CA HIS A 510 -9.66 19.80 -5.66
C HIS A 510 -9.18 18.76 -4.64
N TYR A 511 -8.85 17.53 -5.08
CA TYR A 511 -8.23 16.52 -4.21
C TYR A 511 -6.92 17.05 -3.62
N PHE A 512 -6.02 17.53 -4.48
CA PHE A 512 -4.68 17.92 -4.12
C PHE A 512 -4.65 19.16 -3.21
N ASP A 513 -5.43 20.20 -3.53
CA ASP A 513 -5.54 21.41 -2.71
C ASP A 513 -6.02 21.10 -1.29
N LYS A 514 -7.00 20.20 -1.17
CA LYS A 514 -7.49 19.76 0.13
C LYS A 514 -6.44 18.92 0.87
N ALA A 515 -5.85 17.95 0.19
CA ALA A 515 -4.81 17.10 0.78
C ALA A 515 -3.64 17.95 1.28
N GLU A 516 -3.20 18.93 0.49
CA GLU A 516 -2.11 19.83 0.85
C GLU A 516 -2.48 20.72 2.03
N SER A 517 -3.67 21.33 2.01
CA SER A 517 -4.14 22.17 3.13
C SER A 517 -4.17 21.39 4.44
N GLU A 518 -4.68 20.16 4.43
CA GLU A 518 -4.73 19.31 5.62
C GLU A 518 -3.36 18.80 6.05
N GLY A 519 -2.54 18.36 5.08
CA GLY A 519 -1.19 17.87 5.32
C GLY A 519 -0.31 18.94 5.95
N LEU A 520 -0.32 20.17 5.40
CA LEU A 520 0.46 21.28 5.93
C LEU A 520 0.03 21.67 7.35
N LYS A 521 -1.27 21.75 7.62
CA LYS A 521 -1.78 22.04 8.99
C LYS A 521 -1.32 21.02 10.03
N LYS A 522 -1.10 19.77 9.61
CA LYS A 522 -0.65 18.67 10.48
C LYS A 522 0.87 18.51 10.52
N GLY A 523 1.63 19.30 9.76
CA GLY A 523 3.08 19.10 9.59
C GLY A 523 3.44 17.83 8.78
N MET A 524 2.52 17.35 7.94
CA MET A 524 2.60 16.12 7.13
C MET A 524 2.45 16.42 5.63
N GLY A 525 3.04 17.53 5.15
CA GLY A 525 2.79 18.08 3.82
C GLY A 525 3.84 17.78 2.74
N HIS A 526 4.75 16.81 2.95
CA HIS A 526 5.77 16.48 1.94
C HIS A 526 5.13 15.93 0.65
N GLU A 527 4.31 14.90 0.82
CA GLU A 527 3.50 14.27 -0.22
C GLU A 527 2.06 14.16 0.30
N PRO A 528 1.22 15.16 0.05
CA PRO A 528 -0.06 15.26 0.73
C PRO A 528 -1.13 14.34 0.13
N HIS A 529 -1.65 13.41 0.94
CA HIS A 529 -2.79 12.55 0.60
C HIS A 529 -3.96 12.68 1.57
N LEU A 530 -5.17 12.56 1.02
CA LEU A 530 -6.36 12.17 1.80
C LEU A 530 -6.43 10.64 1.79
N LEU A 531 -5.76 9.97 2.73
CA LEU A 531 -5.54 8.52 2.69
C LEU A 531 -6.83 7.69 2.50
N PHE A 532 -7.89 8.02 3.23
CA PHE A 532 -9.17 7.31 3.15
C PHE A 532 -9.98 7.61 1.88
N ASN A 533 -9.50 8.53 1.06
CA ASN A 533 -10.17 9.05 -0.12
C ASN A 533 -9.31 8.92 -1.40
N ALA A 534 -8.08 8.43 -1.28
CA ALA A 534 -7.11 8.36 -2.36
C ALA A 534 -7.60 7.52 -3.56
N PHE A 535 -8.47 6.54 -3.29
CA PHE A 535 -9.03 5.62 -4.28
C PHE A 535 -10.52 5.88 -4.60
N ASP A 536 -11.05 7.07 -4.28
CA ASP A 536 -12.46 7.38 -4.53
C ASP A 536 -12.80 7.43 -6.02
N LEU A 537 -11.84 7.75 -6.91
CA LEU A 537 -12.02 7.62 -8.36
C LEU A 537 -12.27 6.15 -8.74
N HIS A 538 -11.42 5.23 -8.29
CA HIS A 538 -11.55 3.80 -8.56
C HIS A 538 -12.83 3.22 -7.97
N LYS A 539 -13.23 3.69 -6.78
CA LYS A 539 -14.52 3.35 -6.18
C LYS A 539 -15.69 3.78 -7.06
N ALA A 540 -15.70 5.02 -7.55
CA ALA A 540 -16.74 5.51 -8.45
C ALA A 540 -16.77 4.74 -9.77
N LEU A 541 -15.62 4.33 -10.30
CA LEU A 541 -15.57 3.45 -11.47
C LEU A 541 -16.23 2.09 -11.20
N ALA A 542 -15.91 1.47 -10.06
CA ALA A 542 -16.44 0.16 -9.69
C ALA A 542 -17.94 0.18 -9.39
N GLU A 543 -18.42 1.20 -8.66
CA GLU A 543 -19.81 1.31 -8.22
C GLU A 543 -20.72 1.93 -9.27
N GLU A 544 -20.21 2.88 -10.07
CA GLU A 544 -21.03 3.74 -10.92
C GLU A 544 -20.63 3.73 -12.39
N GLY A 545 -19.59 2.97 -12.76
CA GLY A 545 -19.13 2.80 -14.14
C GLY A 545 -18.34 3.97 -14.72
N SER A 546 -18.03 5.01 -13.92
CA SER A 546 -17.20 6.14 -14.34
C SER A 546 -16.54 6.82 -13.14
N MET A 547 -15.24 7.11 -13.25
CA MET A 547 -14.51 7.90 -12.25
C MET A 547 -15.03 9.35 -12.16
N LEU A 548 -15.72 9.87 -13.19
CA LEU A 548 -16.30 11.22 -13.17
C LEU A 548 -17.45 11.36 -12.16
N LYS A 549 -18.00 10.24 -11.70
CA LYS A 549 -19.08 10.25 -10.71
C LYS A 549 -18.58 10.29 -9.27
N VAL A 550 -17.27 10.48 -9.07
CA VAL A 550 -16.69 10.67 -7.74
C VAL A 550 -17.39 11.80 -7.00
N LYS A 551 -17.70 11.55 -5.73
CA LYS A 551 -18.32 12.57 -4.88
C LYS A 551 -17.26 13.57 -4.44
N PRO A 552 -17.54 14.88 -4.45
CA PRO A 552 -16.58 15.87 -4.00
C PRO A 552 -16.09 15.59 -2.58
N TRP A 553 -14.79 15.73 -2.36
CA TRP A 553 -14.21 15.69 -1.02
C TRP A 553 -14.55 16.99 -0.30
N VAL A 554 -15.78 17.10 0.18
CA VAL A 554 -16.26 18.30 0.89
C VAL A 554 -15.37 18.50 2.12
N LEU A 555 -14.93 19.73 2.36
CA LEU A 555 -14.48 20.13 3.70
C LEU A 555 -15.63 19.82 4.68
N PRO A 556 -15.38 19.53 5.97
CA PRO A 556 -16.39 19.87 6.97
C PRO A 556 -16.76 21.33 6.70
N ALA A 557 -18.03 21.60 6.40
CA ALA A 557 -18.52 22.91 6.01
C ALA A 557 -18.13 23.96 7.05
N SER A 558 -16.96 24.54 6.87
CA SER A 558 -16.49 25.72 7.55
C SER A 558 -16.39 26.75 6.45
N ASN A 559 -17.35 27.68 6.49
CA ASN A 559 -17.30 29.00 5.83
C ASN A 559 -17.90 29.18 4.43
N GLN A 560 -18.92 28.42 4.03
CA GLN A 560 -19.77 28.85 2.90
C GLN A 560 -21.27 28.91 3.25
N SER A 561 -21.84 27.90 3.90
CA SER A 561 -23.23 27.96 4.39
C SER A 561 -23.42 28.97 5.53
N LEU A 562 -22.47 29.05 6.46
CA LEU A 562 -22.46 30.04 7.54
C LEU A 562 -22.29 31.47 7.01
N LEU A 563 -21.51 31.69 5.94
CA LEU A 563 -21.32 33.04 5.38
C LEU A 563 -22.56 33.51 4.61
N THR A 564 -23.26 32.59 3.92
CA THR A 564 -24.55 32.86 3.26
C THR A 564 -25.65 33.11 4.30
N ALA A 565 -25.75 32.27 5.34
CA ALA A 565 -26.68 32.49 6.44
C ALA A 565 -26.37 33.76 7.24
N TYR A 566 -25.09 34.10 7.45
CA TYR A 566 -24.68 35.34 8.13
C TYR A 566 -24.96 36.58 7.27
N LYS A 567 -24.83 36.49 5.94
CA LYS A 567 -25.22 37.56 5.00
C LYS A 567 -26.73 37.74 4.91
N GLU A 568 -27.51 36.66 4.91
CA GLU A 568 -28.98 36.71 4.92
C GLU A 568 -29.51 37.22 6.27
N VAL A 569 -28.92 36.81 7.39
CA VAL A 569 -29.25 37.33 8.74
C VAL A 569 -28.84 38.80 8.88
N LEU A 570 -27.71 39.23 8.32
CA LEU A 570 -27.31 40.65 8.28
C LEU A 570 -28.21 41.48 7.36
N GLN A 571 -28.68 40.93 6.22
CA GLN A 571 -29.67 41.59 5.38
C GLN A 571 -31.03 41.71 6.08
N PHE A 572 -31.45 40.68 6.83
CA PHE A 572 -32.68 40.74 7.64
C PHE A 572 -32.55 41.76 8.79
N LYS A 573 -31.38 41.86 9.42
CA LYS A 573 -31.09 42.85 10.47
C LYS A 573 -31.01 44.27 9.92
N TYR A 574 -30.55 44.45 8.68
CA TYR A 574 -30.47 45.76 8.02
C TYR A 574 -31.85 46.23 7.51
N LEU A 575 -32.72 45.33 7.03
CA LEU A 575 -34.09 45.66 6.64
C LEU A 575 -35.02 45.94 7.84
N TYR A 576 -34.81 45.29 9.00
CA TYR A 576 -35.59 45.55 10.20
C TYR A 576 -35.15 46.82 10.96
N MET A 577 -33.89 47.26 10.81
CA MET A 577 -33.39 48.49 11.45
C MET A 577 -33.66 49.78 10.65
N VAL A 578 -34.12 49.69 9.39
CA VAL A 578 -34.33 50.86 8.51
C VAL A 578 -35.81 51.24 8.35
N SER A 579 -36.76 50.49 8.92
CA SER A 579 -38.19 50.84 8.92
C SER A 579 -38.72 51.14 10.31
N GLU A 580 -38.27 52.25 10.92
CA GLU A 580 -39.10 53.25 11.61
C GLU A 580 -38.21 54.36 12.22
N LYS A 581 -38.75 55.58 12.25
CA LYS A 581 -38.09 56.89 12.48
C LYS A 581 -37.23 56.99 13.77
N PRO A 582 -36.24 57.92 13.81
CA PRO A 582 -35.14 57.88 14.78
C PRO A 582 -35.63 58.28 16.17
N LYS A 583 -35.63 57.33 17.10
CA LYS A 583 -35.63 57.61 18.54
C LYS A 583 -34.32 57.10 19.12
N LEU A 584 -33.67 57.97 19.90
CA LEU A 584 -32.40 57.80 20.60
C LEU A 584 -32.07 56.36 20.99
N SER A 585 -30.78 56.00 20.92
CA SER A 585 -30.29 54.67 21.33
C SER A 585 -30.76 54.32 22.75
N LEU A 586 -31.16 53.08 22.97
CA LEU A 586 -31.68 52.57 24.25
C LEU A 586 -30.72 52.86 25.44
N SER A 587 -29.42 52.89 25.16
CA SER A 587 -28.36 53.26 26.12
C SER A 587 -28.42 54.73 26.62
N GLN A 588 -29.09 55.62 25.89
CA GLN A 588 -29.36 57.01 26.27
C GLN A 588 -30.72 57.16 26.93
N GLN A 589 -31.71 56.33 26.58
CA GLN A 589 -33.02 56.31 27.26
C GLN A 589 -32.92 55.74 28.69
N MET A 590 -32.06 54.75 28.91
CA MET A 590 -31.85 54.12 30.23
C MET A 590 -31.09 55.02 31.23
N ARG A 591 -30.36 56.05 30.77
CA ARG A 591 -29.64 56.98 31.65
C ARG A 591 -30.49 58.12 32.21
N ASN A 592 -31.67 58.39 31.62
CA ASN A 592 -32.48 59.56 31.92
C ASN A 592 -33.93 59.24 32.38
N ALA A 593 -34.28 57.98 32.64
CA ALA A 593 -35.61 57.61 33.13
C ALA A 593 -35.62 57.46 34.67
N PRO A 594 -36.60 58.05 35.40
CA PRO A 594 -36.74 57.82 36.83
C PRO A 594 -37.03 56.33 37.09
N LEU A 595 -36.23 55.71 37.96
CA LEU A 595 -36.20 54.26 38.25
C LEU A 595 -37.50 53.66 38.82
N GLN A 596 -38.56 54.44 39.01
CA GLN A 596 -39.81 54.00 39.66
C GLN A 596 -40.84 53.38 38.69
N ASN A 597 -40.59 53.33 37.38
CA ASN A 597 -41.58 52.86 36.39
C ASN A 597 -41.15 51.65 35.54
N LEU A 598 -40.10 50.93 35.90
CA LEU A 598 -39.70 49.71 35.19
C LEU A 598 -40.47 48.50 35.75
N ASN A 599 -41.58 48.15 35.10
CA ASN A 599 -42.29 46.89 35.38
C ASN A 599 -41.36 45.71 35.06
N ARG A 600 -41.16 44.81 36.04
CA ARG A 600 -40.31 43.60 35.96
C ARG A 600 -40.56 42.77 34.68
N TRP A 601 -41.80 42.73 34.21
CA TRP A 601 -42.20 42.05 32.97
C TRP A 601 -41.62 42.67 31.68
N ALA A 602 -41.40 43.99 31.64
CA ALA A 602 -40.85 44.67 30.48
C ALA A 602 -39.35 44.39 30.29
N LEU A 603 -38.61 44.21 31.40
CA LEU A 603 -37.20 43.84 31.36
C LEU A 603 -36.99 42.43 30.78
N VAL A 604 -37.76 41.45 31.27
CA VAL A 604 -37.67 40.04 30.85
C VAL A 604 -38.13 39.86 29.38
N SER A 605 -39.18 40.57 28.96
CA SER A 605 -39.71 40.51 27.58
C SER A 605 -38.73 41.05 26.53
N SER A 606 -37.84 41.98 26.88
CA SER A 606 -36.90 42.59 25.91
C SER A 606 -35.74 41.67 25.50
N LEU A 607 -35.42 40.67 26.33
CA LEU A 607 -34.37 39.68 26.03
C LEU A 607 -34.95 38.44 25.33
N TYR A 608 -36.20 38.02 25.66
CA TYR A 608 -36.79 36.79 25.12
C TYR A 608 -38.34 36.81 25.02
N GLY A 609 -38.94 37.92 24.59
CA GLY A 609 -40.41 38.07 24.46
C GLY A 609 -41.09 37.08 23.51
N PRO A 610 -42.43 37.12 23.37
CA PRO A 610 -43.25 36.10 22.67
C PRO A 610 -42.76 35.71 21.27
N GLY A 611 -42.17 36.64 20.51
CA GLY A 611 -41.60 36.36 19.19
C GLY A 611 -40.40 35.38 19.22
N THR A 612 -39.64 35.36 20.32
CA THR A 612 -38.52 34.46 20.53
C THR A 612 -39.02 33.05 20.88
N PHE A 613 -40.06 32.94 21.71
CA PHE A 613 -40.75 31.68 22.00
C PHE A 613 -41.28 31.00 20.71
N TRP A 614 -41.89 31.76 19.81
CA TRP A 614 -42.33 31.25 18.51
C TRP A 614 -41.16 30.83 17.61
N SER A 615 -40.07 31.59 17.61
CA SER A 615 -38.85 31.24 16.87
C SER A 615 -38.25 29.92 17.36
N TRP A 616 -38.28 29.67 18.67
CA TRP A 616 -37.86 28.41 19.28
C TRP A 616 -38.79 27.25 18.93
N LEU A 617 -40.10 27.48 18.96
CA LEU A 617 -41.09 26.48 18.56
C LEU A 617 -40.91 26.05 17.09
N ILE A 618 -40.56 27.00 16.21
CA ILE A 618 -40.31 26.78 14.78
C ILE A 618 -39.02 25.98 14.55
N ILE A 619 -37.93 26.27 15.28
CA ILE A 619 -36.68 25.51 15.18
C ILE A 619 -36.91 24.05 15.59
N VAL A 620 -37.63 23.83 16.69
CA VAL A 620 -37.93 22.49 17.20
C VAL A 620 -38.92 21.74 16.28
N ALA A 621 -39.92 22.43 15.73
CA ALA A 621 -40.82 21.87 14.72
C ALA A 621 -40.09 21.52 13.41
N SER A 622 -39.10 22.30 12.99
CA SER A 622 -38.26 22.04 11.82
C SER A 622 -37.42 20.76 12.00
N VAL A 623 -36.81 20.59 13.18
CA VAL A 623 -36.09 19.35 13.55
C VAL A 623 -37.04 18.14 13.55
N PHE A 624 -38.24 18.26 14.10
CA PHE A 624 -39.25 17.19 14.08
C PHE A 624 -39.69 16.82 12.65
N THR A 625 -39.88 17.82 11.78
CA THR A 625 -40.25 17.62 10.38
C THR A 625 -39.13 16.89 9.61
N SER A 626 -37.88 17.30 9.82
CA SER A 626 -36.69 16.63 9.27
C SER A 626 -36.45 15.23 9.82
N TRP A 627 -36.94 14.91 11.02
CA TRP A 627 -36.78 13.59 11.63
C TRP A 627 -37.92 12.62 11.29
N THR A 628 -39.13 13.12 11.06
CA THR A 628 -40.33 12.29 10.84
C THR A 628 -40.76 12.18 9.38
N ILE A 629 -40.51 13.21 8.56
CA ILE A 629 -41.04 13.31 7.19
C ILE A 629 -39.94 13.11 6.14
N ASN A 630 -38.68 13.44 6.43
CA ASN A 630 -37.57 13.27 5.49
C ASN A 630 -37.20 11.78 5.31
N PRO A 631 -37.37 11.19 4.12
CA PRO A 631 -37.17 9.75 3.89
C PRO A 631 -35.71 9.29 3.98
N VAL A 632 -34.73 10.20 3.87
CA VAL A 632 -33.29 9.90 3.94
C VAL A 632 -32.85 9.66 5.39
N THR A 633 -33.35 10.47 6.34
CA THR A 633 -33.08 10.33 7.78
C THR A 633 -33.99 9.31 8.46
N LYS A 634 -35.17 9.03 7.87
CA LYS A 634 -36.13 8.03 8.38
C LYS A 634 -35.52 6.64 8.58
N ARG A 635 -34.50 6.29 7.78
CA ARG A 635 -33.84 4.96 7.74
C ARG A 635 -32.53 4.85 8.53
N LEU A 636 -32.04 5.94 9.12
CA LEU A 636 -30.79 5.91 9.89
C LEU A 636 -31.11 5.77 11.38
N ASP A 637 -30.46 4.82 12.05
CA ASP A 637 -30.55 4.63 13.51
C ASP A 637 -29.68 5.65 14.28
N SER A 638 -29.54 6.88 13.76
CA SER A 638 -28.63 7.91 14.27
C SER A 638 -29.31 9.25 14.53
N ILE A 639 -28.82 9.99 15.53
CA ILE A 639 -29.24 11.36 15.88
C ILE A 639 -28.45 12.36 15.00
N THR A 640 -29.12 13.34 14.38
CA THR A 640 -28.44 14.35 13.53
C THR A 640 -27.73 15.41 14.38
N ASN A 641 -26.70 16.06 13.84
CA ASN A 641 -25.99 17.14 14.54
C ASN A 641 -26.91 18.30 14.93
N ASP A 642 -27.96 18.58 14.15
CA ASP A 642 -28.97 19.59 14.47
C ASP A 642 -29.79 19.19 15.71
N THR A 643 -30.05 17.90 15.87
CA THR A 643 -30.68 17.36 17.08
C THR A 643 -29.75 17.42 18.28
N ILE A 644 -28.46 17.16 18.11
CA ILE A 644 -27.46 17.31 19.19
C ILE A 644 -27.35 18.78 19.62
N ALA A 645 -27.30 19.71 18.66
CA ALA A 645 -27.28 21.15 18.93
C ALA A 645 -28.54 21.59 19.70
N ALA A 646 -29.72 21.17 19.26
CA ALA A 646 -30.99 21.41 19.96
C ALA A 646 -31.01 20.81 21.38
N LEU A 647 -30.37 19.67 21.62
CA LEU A 647 -30.32 19.01 22.94
C LEU A 647 -29.26 19.62 23.88
N THR A 648 -28.24 20.30 23.37
CA THR A 648 -27.20 20.95 24.18
C THR A 648 -27.57 22.36 24.66
N LEU A 649 -28.62 22.96 24.11
CA LEU A 649 -29.06 24.33 24.44
C LEU A 649 -29.51 24.51 25.91
N PRO A 650 -30.28 23.60 26.53
CA PRO A 650 -30.62 23.69 27.96
C PRO A 650 -29.40 23.61 28.88
N ILE A 651 -28.36 22.88 28.45
CA ILE A 651 -27.10 22.74 29.18
C ILE A 651 -26.33 24.07 29.18
N VAL A 652 -26.29 24.76 28.04
CA VAL A 652 -25.68 26.09 27.93
C VAL A 652 -26.46 27.12 28.75
N ALA A 653 -27.80 27.07 28.73
CA ALA A 653 -28.64 27.95 29.54
C ALA A 653 -28.44 27.72 31.05
N ALA A 654 -28.36 26.47 31.49
CA ALA A 654 -28.08 26.12 32.88
C ALA A 654 -26.66 26.53 33.32
N ALA A 655 -25.66 26.37 32.44
CA ALA A 655 -24.29 26.80 32.70
C ALA A 655 -24.16 28.32 32.82
N ASP A 656 -24.89 29.08 32.00
CA ASP A 656 -24.93 30.54 32.11
C ASP A 656 -25.59 30.98 33.44
N ALA A 657 -26.71 30.36 33.83
CA ALA A 657 -27.34 30.63 35.13
C ALA A 657 -26.38 30.37 36.31
N LEU A 658 -25.60 29.28 36.25
CA LEU A 658 -24.60 28.95 37.27
C LEU A 658 -23.42 29.92 37.26
N TYR A 659 -22.97 30.37 36.09
CA TYR A 659 -21.93 31.38 35.97
C TYR A 659 -22.37 32.73 36.55
N GLN A 660 -23.63 33.12 36.34
CA GLN A 660 -24.18 34.34 36.96
C GLN A 660 -24.32 34.21 38.49
N LEU A 661 -24.77 33.05 38.98
CA LEU A 661 -24.85 32.75 40.42
C LEU A 661 -23.47 32.70 41.10
N ALA A 662 -22.46 32.13 40.43
CA ALA A 662 -21.12 31.96 40.99
C ALA A 662 -20.33 33.28 41.10
N LYS A 663 -20.72 34.32 40.37
CA LYS A 663 -20.09 35.65 40.43
C LYS A 663 -20.46 36.47 41.67
N TYR A 664 -21.44 36.06 42.45
CA TYR A 664 -21.96 36.84 43.57
C TYR A 664 -21.73 36.14 44.91
N ASP A 665 -20.84 36.71 45.73
CA ASP A 665 -20.58 36.26 47.11
C ASP A 665 -21.31 37.19 48.10
N ARG A 666 -22.49 36.78 48.59
CA ARG A 666 -23.16 37.43 49.74
C ARG A 666 -23.92 36.42 50.61
N PRO A 667 -24.00 36.62 51.94
CA PRO A 667 -24.57 35.62 52.88
C PRO A 667 -26.11 35.54 52.95
N ASP A 668 -26.89 36.39 52.28
CA ASP A 668 -28.36 36.50 52.50
C ASP A 668 -29.19 36.19 51.24
N ARG A 669 -29.30 34.91 50.86
CA ARG A 669 -30.08 34.46 49.68
C ARG A 669 -31.61 34.71 49.73
N PRO A 670 -32.31 34.71 50.88
CA PRO A 670 -33.77 34.95 50.92
C PRO A 670 -34.19 36.41 50.64
N ARG A 671 -33.28 37.39 50.78
CA ARG A 671 -33.60 38.82 50.59
C ARG A 671 -33.68 39.26 49.12
N LEU A 672 -33.10 38.50 48.20
CA LEU A 672 -33.05 38.81 46.76
C LEU A 672 -34.42 38.82 46.08
N LEU A 673 -35.35 37.97 46.54
CA LEU A 673 -36.70 37.85 45.97
C LEU A 673 -37.65 38.98 46.42
N LEU A 674 -37.26 39.73 47.44
CA LEU A 674 -38.04 40.79 48.08
C LEU A 674 -37.32 42.14 48.03
N SER A 675 -36.23 42.24 47.25
CA SER A 675 -35.43 43.46 47.11
C SER A 675 -36.06 44.38 46.07
N ASP A 676 -36.28 45.64 46.45
CA ASP A 676 -36.72 46.70 45.55
C ASP A 676 -35.53 47.38 44.83
N SER A 677 -34.32 46.85 45.00
CA SER A 677 -33.12 47.35 44.32
C SER A 677 -33.17 47.03 42.82
N PRO A 678 -32.97 48.02 41.93
CA PRO A 678 -32.95 47.81 40.48
C PRO A 678 -31.92 46.79 40.00
N GLU A 679 -30.79 46.71 40.70
CA GLU A 679 -29.68 45.80 40.41
C GLU A 679 -30.06 44.35 40.76
N ASP A 680 -30.76 44.14 41.88
CA ASP A 680 -31.24 42.83 42.30
C ASP A 680 -32.39 42.35 41.41
N ILE A 681 -33.29 43.25 40.99
CA ILE A 681 -34.39 42.93 40.06
C ILE A 681 -33.85 42.52 38.68
N GLN A 682 -32.81 43.20 38.18
CA GLN A 682 -32.10 42.81 36.95
C GLN A 682 -31.43 41.44 37.08
N LEU A 683 -30.85 41.15 38.25
CA LEU A 683 -30.19 39.88 38.52
C LEU A 683 -31.18 38.72 38.57
N VAL A 684 -32.32 38.89 39.25
CA VAL A 684 -33.35 37.83 39.32
C VAL A 684 -33.99 37.60 37.94
N ALA A 685 -34.21 38.65 37.15
CA ALA A 685 -34.68 38.53 35.77
C ALA A 685 -33.68 37.78 34.86
N ALA A 686 -32.38 37.98 35.06
CA ALA A 686 -31.32 37.26 34.33
C ALA A 686 -31.23 35.77 34.72
N LEU A 687 -31.68 35.39 35.92
CA LEU A 687 -31.73 34.01 36.40
C LEU A 687 -33.03 33.29 36.00
N GLU A 688 -34.17 33.97 35.99
CA GLU A 688 -35.48 33.40 35.61
C GLU A 688 -35.54 33.00 34.13
N ALA A 689 -34.85 33.73 33.24
CA ALA A 689 -34.85 33.47 31.80
C ALA A 689 -34.27 32.09 31.36
N PRO A 690 -33.05 31.69 31.79
CA PRO A 690 -32.53 30.36 31.48
C PRO A 690 -33.32 29.23 32.16
N LEU A 691 -33.95 29.48 33.32
CA LEU A 691 -34.79 28.51 34.01
C LEU A 691 -36.10 28.22 33.26
N ALA A 692 -36.73 29.25 32.69
CA ALA A 692 -37.94 29.08 31.85
C ALA A 692 -37.68 28.23 30.59
N ILE A 693 -36.48 28.33 30.00
CA ILE A 693 -36.06 27.49 28.86
C ILE A 693 -35.97 26.01 29.27
N CYS A 694 -35.44 25.75 30.46
CA CYS A 694 -35.37 24.40 31.02
C CYS A 694 -36.77 23.82 31.31
N GLU A 695 -37.70 24.61 31.84
CA GLU A 695 -39.07 24.16 32.15
C GLU A 695 -39.88 23.80 30.88
N VAL A 696 -39.80 24.61 29.82
CA VAL A 696 -40.48 24.33 28.54
C VAL A 696 -39.95 23.03 27.91
N TYR A 697 -38.64 22.76 28.04
CA TYR A 697 -38.03 21.54 27.53
C TYR A 697 -38.50 20.28 28.29
N VAL A 698 -38.75 20.37 29.60
CA VAL A 698 -39.24 19.24 30.41
C VAL A 698 -40.67 18.85 30.01
N VAL A 699 -41.56 19.82 29.83
CA VAL A 699 -42.94 19.57 29.38
C VAL A 699 -42.96 18.94 27.98
N LEU A 700 -42.06 19.39 27.09
CA LEU A 700 -41.95 18.86 25.73
C LEU A 700 -41.34 17.44 25.71
N ALA A 701 -40.37 17.13 26.57
CA ALA A 701 -39.80 15.80 26.71
C ALA A 701 -40.86 14.75 27.11
N ILE A 702 -41.81 15.12 27.98
CA ILE A 702 -42.94 14.26 28.38
C ILE A 702 -43.89 14.01 27.19
N PHE A 703 -44.17 15.03 26.38
CA PHE A 703 -45.01 14.91 25.19
C PHE A 703 -44.35 14.01 24.12
N LEU A 704 -43.04 14.18 23.89
CA LEU A 704 -42.25 13.34 22.98
C LEU A 704 -42.18 11.88 23.43
N HIS A 705 -42.08 11.65 24.74
CA HIS A 705 -42.15 10.31 25.34
C HIS A 705 -43.51 9.63 25.05
N SER A 706 -44.61 10.37 25.20
CA SER A 706 -45.97 9.87 24.93
C SER A 706 -46.24 9.61 23.44
N ALA A 707 -45.69 10.44 22.54
CA ALA A 707 -45.84 10.27 21.10
C ALA A 707 -45.02 9.08 20.55
N ALA A 708 -43.84 8.83 21.11
CA ALA A 708 -43.00 7.68 20.75
C ALA A 708 -43.60 6.34 21.20
N LEU A 709 -44.25 6.31 22.37
CA LEU A 709 -44.99 5.15 22.89
C LEU A 709 -46.14 4.72 21.96
N ARG A 710 -46.84 5.68 21.32
CA ARG A 710 -47.95 5.40 20.39
C ARG A 710 -47.56 4.71 19.08
N LYS A 711 -46.28 4.74 18.66
CA LYS A 711 -45.82 4.17 17.37
C LYS A 711 -44.88 2.96 17.50
N TYR A 712 -44.76 2.36 18.69
CA TYR A 712 -43.91 1.18 18.95
C TYR A 712 -42.42 1.35 18.52
N GLN A 713 -41.90 2.59 18.50
CA GLN A 713 -40.50 2.91 18.14
C GLN A 713 -39.56 2.83 19.35
N TRP A 714 -39.68 1.76 20.15
CA TRP A 714 -39.03 1.61 21.47
C TRP A 714 -37.49 1.73 21.44
N LYS A 715 -36.83 1.26 20.36
CA LYS A 715 -35.35 1.34 20.22
C LYS A 715 -34.81 2.77 20.20
N ARG A 716 -35.57 3.75 19.69
CA ARG A 716 -35.17 5.17 19.66
C ARG A 716 -35.38 5.87 21.01
N LEU A 717 -36.34 5.39 21.80
CA LEU A 717 -36.59 5.84 23.18
C LEU A 717 -35.52 5.31 24.15
N VAL A 718 -35.00 4.09 23.92
CA VAL A 718 -33.93 3.45 24.71
C VAL A 718 -32.60 4.19 24.59
N ILE A 719 -32.30 4.77 23.42
CA ILE A 719 -31.15 5.69 23.23
C ILE A 719 -31.29 6.96 24.10
N PHE A 720 -32.52 7.32 24.48
CA PHE A 720 -32.85 8.54 25.22
C PHE A 720 -32.91 8.35 26.75
N PHE A 721 -33.11 7.12 27.30
CA PHE A 721 -33.46 6.90 28.73
C PHE A 721 -32.77 5.73 29.50
N THR A 722 -31.63 5.17 29.05
CA THR A 722 -30.58 4.39 29.82
C THR A 722 -30.73 2.89 30.24
N TYR A 723 -29.67 2.09 29.93
CA TYR A 723 -28.94 0.88 30.54
C TYR A 723 -29.71 -0.32 31.18
N PRO A 724 -29.15 -1.56 31.47
CA PRO A 724 -27.83 -2.21 31.27
C PRO A 724 -27.89 -3.61 30.56
N ASP A 725 -26.74 -4.24 30.29
CA ASP A 725 -26.51 -5.64 29.79
C ASP A 725 -26.56 -5.95 28.25
N LEU A 726 -25.34 -6.10 27.70
CA LEU A 726 -24.92 -6.93 26.53
C LEU A 726 -25.26 -6.46 25.07
N PRO A 727 -24.49 -6.88 24.03
CA PRO A 727 -23.50 -6.04 23.36
C PRO A 727 -23.78 -5.81 21.86
N VAL A 728 -23.50 -4.60 21.35
CA VAL A 728 -23.37 -4.35 19.91
C VAL A 728 -22.19 -3.39 19.66
N SER A 729 -21.16 -3.91 18.97
CA SER A 729 -20.01 -3.16 18.45
C SER A 729 -20.45 -2.31 17.23
N ARG A 730 -19.86 -1.18 16.79
CA ARG A 730 -18.54 -0.55 16.91
C ARG A 730 -18.75 0.94 16.53
N SER A 731 -17.83 1.82 16.96
CA SER A 731 -17.65 3.24 16.58
C SER A 731 -18.26 4.31 17.52
N THR A 732 -17.44 4.65 18.52
CA THR A 732 -17.06 6.01 18.95
C THR A 732 -18.13 7.11 18.88
N PHE A 733 -18.89 7.34 19.97
CA PHE A 733 -19.40 8.68 20.30
C PHE A 733 -19.93 8.87 21.75
N ALA A 734 -19.63 7.98 22.69
CA ALA A 734 -20.44 7.84 23.92
C ALA A 734 -19.74 8.19 25.27
N ARG A 735 -18.70 9.02 25.29
CA ARG A 735 -18.06 9.48 26.56
C ARG A 735 -18.36 10.92 27.02
N PRO A 736 -18.70 11.92 26.18
CA PRO A 736 -18.92 13.29 26.68
C PRO A 736 -20.32 13.55 27.28
N PHE A 737 -21.31 12.67 27.08
CA PHE A 737 -22.72 12.99 27.38
C PHE A 737 -23.18 12.54 28.78
N LEU A 738 -22.66 11.41 29.31
CA LEU A 738 -23.08 10.87 30.62
C LEU A 738 -22.56 11.73 31.79
N PHE A 739 -21.39 12.35 31.67
CA PHE A 739 -20.86 13.28 32.68
C PHE A 739 -21.73 14.55 32.80
N ASN A 740 -22.32 15.02 31.70
CA ASN A 740 -23.08 16.27 31.65
C ASN A 740 -24.58 16.10 31.98
N PHE A 741 -25.16 14.92 31.76
CA PHE A 741 -26.59 14.67 32.05
C PHE A 741 -26.86 14.35 33.54
N VAL A 742 -25.94 13.66 34.23
CA VAL A 742 -26.02 13.44 35.69
C VAL A 742 -25.89 14.76 36.45
N LEU A 743 -25.10 15.71 35.92
CA LEU A 743 -25.06 17.10 36.40
C LEU A 743 -26.41 17.80 36.22
N ALA A 744 -27.04 17.75 35.04
CA ALA A 744 -28.32 18.45 34.80
C ALA A 744 -29.52 17.92 35.62
N LEU A 745 -29.63 16.60 35.83
CA LEU A 745 -30.65 15.99 36.71
C LEU A 745 -30.32 16.17 38.19
N GLY A 746 -29.05 16.11 38.57
CA GLY A 746 -28.58 16.45 39.93
C GLY A 746 -28.78 17.92 40.29
N PHE A 747 -28.77 18.83 39.30
CA PHE A 747 -28.98 20.26 39.50
C PHE A 747 -30.46 20.66 39.57
N THR A 748 -31.33 20.06 38.75
CA THR A 748 -32.79 20.29 38.85
C THR A 748 -33.36 19.70 40.13
N SER A 749 -32.90 18.50 40.54
CA SER A 749 -33.23 17.91 41.84
C SER A 749 -32.57 18.63 43.02
N GLY A 750 -31.33 19.15 42.86
CA GLY A 750 -30.62 19.93 43.88
C GLY A 750 -31.22 21.30 44.15
N ILE A 751 -31.71 22.02 43.13
CA ILE A 751 -32.37 23.32 43.31
C ILE A 751 -33.81 23.14 43.83
N MET A 752 -34.55 22.13 43.36
CA MET A 752 -35.82 21.73 43.98
C MET A 752 -35.64 21.28 45.43
N ALA A 753 -34.55 20.58 45.76
CA ALA A 753 -34.19 20.19 47.13
C ALA A 753 -33.80 21.39 47.99
N ILE A 754 -33.15 22.43 47.45
CA ILE A 754 -32.86 23.68 48.19
C ILE A 754 -34.14 24.50 48.41
N MET A 755 -35.09 24.47 47.47
CA MET A 755 -36.40 25.13 47.60
C MET A 755 -37.36 24.35 48.53
N THR A 756 -37.22 23.02 48.63
CA THR A 756 -37.98 22.17 49.57
C THR A 756 -37.27 21.92 50.91
N ALA A 757 -35.96 22.19 51.01
CA ALA A 757 -35.18 22.15 52.26
C ALA A 757 -35.64 23.20 53.28
N SER A 758 -36.38 24.23 52.85
CA SER A 758 -37.10 25.13 53.74
C SER A 758 -38.30 24.46 54.46
N ASN A 759 -38.73 23.26 54.04
CA ASN A 759 -39.88 22.54 54.59
C ASN A 759 -39.59 21.10 55.07
N LEU A 760 -38.37 20.56 54.93
CA LEU A 760 -38.07 19.14 55.23
C LEU A 760 -36.98 18.91 56.29
N VAL A 761 -36.90 19.81 57.26
CA VAL A 761 -36.13 19.65 58.52
C VAL A 761 -36.72 18.55 59.45
N LEU A 762 -37.76 17.82 59.02
CA LEU A 762 -38.56 16.96 59.91
C LEU A 762 -38.42 15.44 59.74
N LEU A 763 -37.59 14.92 58.81
CA LEU A 763 -37.57 13.48 58.52
C LEU A 763 -36.18 12.81 58.42
N SER A 764 -35.11 13.48 58.85
CA SER A 764 -33.76 12.90 58.93
C SER A 764 -33.54 12.08 60.21
N SER A 765 -34.22 10.95 60.33
CA SER A 765 -33.85 9.92 61.30
C SER A 765 -34.40 8.57 60.87
N LYS A 766 -33.62 7.87 60.05
CA LYS A 766 -33.63 6.44 59.69
C LYS A 766 -33.36 6.30 58.19
N PHE A 767 -32.09 6.24 57.81
CA PHE A 767 -31.57 5.41 56.70
C PHE A 767 -30.03 5.54 56.67
N LEU A 768 -29.42 5.52 57.85
CA LEU A 768 -28.15 4.81 58.00
C LEU A 768 -28.54 3.32 57.99
N ILE A 769 -27.92 2.56 57.10
CA ILE A 769 -27.94 1.09 56.89
C ILE A 769 -28.22 0.84 55.41
N LEU A 770 -27.13 0.80 54.64
CA LEU A 770 -26.85 -0.07 53.49
C LEU A 770 -25.63 0.50 52.73
N SER A 771 -24.56 0.76 53.47
CA SER A 771 -23.21 0.88 52.95
C SER A 771 -22.58 -0.52 52.93
N SER A 772 -22.76 -1.27 51.84
CA SER A 772 -21.92 -2.44 51.49
C SER A 772 -22.40 -3.11 50.21
N VAL A 773 -21.93 -2.68 49.04
CA VAL A 773 -21.63 -3.61 47.94
C VAL A 773 -20.40 -3.07 47.21
N SER A 774 -19.26 -3.63 47.58
CA SER A 774 -18.06 -3.74 46.78
C SER A 774 -18.40 -4.26 45.38
N GLN A 775 -18.28 -3.41 44.35
CA GLN A 775 -18.29 -3.87 42.96
C GLN A 775 -16.92 -4.47 42.62
N ILE A 776 -16.92 -5.79 42.50
CA ILE A 776 -15.85 -6.64 42.00
C ILE A 776 -15.50 -6.17 40.57
N ARG A 777 -14.37 -5.48 40.39
CA ARG A 777 -13.71 -5.36 39.07
C ARG A 777 -12.91 -6.65 38.88
N ALA A 778 -13.14 -7.36 37.78
CA ALA A 778 -12.24 -8.42 37.35
C ALA A 778 -10.83 -7.81 37.18
N ALA A 779 -9.79 -8.42 37.73
CA ALA A 779 -8.44 -7.91 37.66
C ALA A 779 -7.76 -8.38 36.36
N MET A 780 -6.99 -7.50 35.72
CA MET A 780 -6.15 -7.87 34.57
C MET A 780 -5.12 -8.90 35.01
N LYS A 781 -4.85 -9.89 34.16
CA LYS A 781 -3.98 -11.02 34.49
C LYS A 781 -2.68 -10.98 33.69
N LEU A 782 -1.55 -10.88 34.38
CA LEU A 782 -0.20 -10.93 33.82
C LEU A 782 0.34 -12.36 33.89
N TYR A 783 0.79 -12.89 32.76
CA TYR A 783 1.58 -14.12 32.72
C TYR A 783 3.06 -13.74 32.81
N ASP A 784 3.66 -13.93 33.98
CA ASP A 784 5.04 -13.55 34.35
C ASP A 784 5.97 -14.79 34.28
N ALA A 785 7.28 -14.56 34.28
CA ALA A 785 8.30 -15.60 34.36
C ALA A 785 9.65 -14.99 34.80
N PRO A 786 10.60 -15.80 35.33
CA PRO A 786 11.95 -15.34 35.67
C PRO A 786 12.82 -15.11 34.41
N ALA A 787 12.39 -14.21 33.52
CA ALA A 787 13.03 -13.87 32.26
C ALA A 787 13.11 -12.34 32.05
N SER A 788 13.90 -11.89 31.08
CA SER A 788 14.21 -10.47 30.89
C SER A 788 13.05 -9.62 30.41
N TYR A 789 12.20 -10.11 29.49
CA TYR A 789 11.03 -9.36 29.03
C TYR A 789 9.98 -9.21 30.14
N PRO A 790 9.62 -10.25 30.92
CA PRO A 790 8.74 -10.06 32.08
C PRO A 790 9.33 -9.12 33.15
N MET A 791 10.65 -9.11 33.34
CA MET A 791 11.32 -8.14 34.25
C MET A 791 11.07 -6.68 33.83
N VAL A 792 10.92 -6.39 32.52
CA VAL A 792 10.54 -5.04 32.05
C VAL A 792 9.21 -4.62 32.66
N VAL A 793 8.19 -5.49 32.56
CA VAL A 793 6.85 -5.22 33.09
C VAL A 793 6.86 -5.15 34.62
N ARG A 794 7.61 -6.05 35.29
CA ARG A 794 7.76 -6.03 36.76
C ARG A 794 8.35 -4.71 37.24
N LEU A 795 9.49 -4.31 36.69
CA LEU A 795 10.14 -3.05 37.07
C LEU A 795 9.25 -1.85 36.72
N PHE A 796 8.56 -1.88 35.59
CA PHE A 796 7.61 -0.84 35.20
C PHE A 796 6.48 -0.68 36.24
N VAL A 797 5.82 -1.77 36.62
CA VAL A 797 4.73 -1.77 37.60
C VAL A 797 5.20 -1.21 38.95
N LEU A 798 6.38 -1.63 39.41
CA LEU A 798 6.95 -1.18 40.68
C LEU A 798 7.32 0.31 40.69
N GLU A 799 7.86 0.81 39.57
CA GLU A 799 8.28 2.22 39.44
C GLU A 799 7.10 3.15 39.14
N ARG A 800 6.09 2.67 38.41
CA ARG A 800 4.94 3.47 38.02
C ARG A 800 3.98 3.69 39.18
N GLY A 801 3.76 2.65 39.99
CA GLY A 801 2.72 2.62 41.03
C GLY A 801 1.30 2.73 40.45
N GLY A 802 0.29 2.56 41.30
CA GLY A 802 -1.12 2.72 40.91
C GLY A 802 -1.67 1.61 40.02
N ILE A 803 -1.00 0.45 39.96
CA ILE A 803 -1.36 -0.69 39.11
C ILE A 803 -1.70 -1.90 39.98
N THR A 804 -2.83 -2.54 39.68
CA THR A 804 -3.28 -3.80 40.29
C THR A 804 -3.41 -4.88 39.21
N LEU A 805 -2.74 -6.02 39.41
CA LEU A 805 -2.72 -7.16 38.49
C LEU A 805 -2.83 -8.47 39.26
N ASP A 806 -3.62 -9.40 38.76
CA ASP A 806 -3.44 -10.82 39.10
C ASP A 806 -2.27 -11.36 38.28
N VAL A 807 -1.50 -12.31 38.81
CA VAL A 807 -0.30 -12.84 38.14
C VAL A 807 -0.33 -14.36 38.14
N GLU A 808 0.00 -14.94 36.99
CA GLU A 808 0.31 -16.36 36.87
C GLU A 808 1.76 -16.50 36.41
N THR A 809 2.55 -17.29 37.15
CA THR A 809 3.95 -17.53 36.80
C THR A 809 4.03 -18.75 35.88
N ILE A 810 4.66 -18.58 34.72
CA ILE A 810 4.92 -19.63 33.73
C ILE A 810 6.33 -20.17 33.91
N ASP A 811 6.45 -21.48 34.02
CA ASP A 811 7.72 -22.19 34.13
C ASP A 811 8.39 -22.33 32.75
N VAL A 812 9.16 -21.31 32.38
CA VAL A 812 9.95 -21.29 31.15
C VAL A 812 11.12 -22.27 31.14
N MET A 813 11.55 -22.77 32.31
CA MET A 813 12.66 -23.74 32.39
C MET A 813 12.19 -25.13 31.96
N ASN A 814 10.94 -25.47 32.29
CA ASN A 814 10.28 -26.69 31.82
C ASN A 814 9.50 -26.50 30.50
N MET A 815 9.74 -25.39 29.78
CA MET A 815 9.13 -25.07 28.48
C MET A 815 7.59 -24.95 28.51
N GLU A 816 6.99 -24.60 29.65
CA GLU A 816 5.54 -24.46 29.79
C GLU A 816 4.97 -23.40 28.83
N ASN A 817 5.71 -22.31 28.60
CA ASN A 817 5.40 -21.27 27.62
C ASN A 817 5.32 -21.80 26.17
N ARG A 818 5.92 -22.97 25.89
CA ARG A 818 5.86 -23.63 24.59
C ARG A 818 4.81 -24.74 24.53
N GLY A 819 4.14 -25.06 25.65
CA GLY A 819 3.07 -26.05 25.73
C GLY A 819 1.75 -25.57 25.12
N LEU A 820 0.91 -26.52 24.68
CA LEU A 820 -0.35 -26.22 23.98
C LEU A 820 -1.32 -25.35 24.80
N GLU A 821 -1.28 -25.45 26.14
CA GLU A 821 -2.16 -24.67 27.02
C GLU A 821 -1.78 -23.18 27.02
N TYR A 822 -0.51 -22.84 27.21
CA TYR A 822 -0.07 -21.43 27.17
C TYR A 822 -0.20 -20.81 25.77
N ARG A 823 -0.07 -21.61 24.70
CA ARG A 823 -0.25 -21.16 23.32
C ARG A 823 -1.65 -20.62 23.04
N LYS A 824 -2.66 -21.02 23.83
CA LYS A 824 -4.02 -20.44 23.75
C LYS A 824 -4.04 -18.98 24.20
N ILE A 825 -3.10 -18.58 25.05
CA ILE A 825 -2.93 -17.21 25.55
C ILE A 825 -1.99 -16.42 24.65
N ASN A 826 -0.75 -16.87 24.46
CA ASN A 826 0.21 -16.27 23.54
C ASN A 826 0.66 -17.25 22.45
N PRO A 827 0.11 -17.15 21.23
CA PRO A 827 0.48 -18.01 20.10
C PRO A 827 1.95 -17.89 19.66
N ARG A 828 2.69 -16.89 20.13
CA ARG A 828 4.14 -16.71 19.86
C ARG A 828 5.06 -17.48 20.83
N TRP A 829 4.47 -18.11 21.84
CA TRP A 829 5.16 -18.97 22.82
C TRP A 829 6.12 -18.18 23.73
N ASP A 830 5.97 -16.85 23.77
CA ASP A 830 6.81 -15.93 24.54
C ASP A 830 6.06 -15.39 25.76
N VAL A 831 6.80 -15.01 26.78
CA VAL A 831 6.32 -14.34 28.01
C VAL A 831 6.99 -12.96 28.10
N PRO A 832 6.30 -11.92 28.61
CA PRO A 832 5.02 -11.96 29.29
C PRO A 832 3.81 -11.77 28.35
N ALA A 833 2.62 -12.05 28.86
CA ALA A 833 1.36 -11.67 28.22
C ALA A 833 0.41 -11.04 29.26
N LEU A 834 -0.26 -9.95 28.91
CA LEU A 834 -1.26 -9.30 29.76
C LEU A 834 -2.66 -9.53 29.17
N VAL A 835 -3.50 -10.26 29.88
CA VAL A 835 -4.91 -10.45 29.54
C VAL A 835 -5.74 -9.37 30.22
N LEU A 836 -6.42 -8.58 29.41
CA LEU A 836 -7.31 -7.50 29.85
C LEU A 836 -8.69 -8.04 30.22
N ASP A 837 -9.47 -7.25 30.94
CA ASP A 837 -10.80 -7.62 31.43
C ASP A 837 -11.78 -8.03 30.32
N ASN A 838 -11.57 -7.54 29.10
CA ASN A 838 -12.37 -7.86 27.92
C ASN A 838 -11.86 -9.11 27.15
N GLY A 839 -10.86 -9.81 27.68
CA GLY A 839 -10.22 -10.97 27.06
C GLY A 839 -9.17 -10.65 26.00
N PHE A 840 -8.87 -9.37 25.72
CA PHE A 840 -7.80 -9.00 24.82
C PHE A 840 -6.43 -9.28 25.43
N VAL A 841 -5.49 -9.81 24.64
CA VAL A 841 -4.16 -10.19 25.11
C VAL A 841 -3.07 -9.30 24.50
N LEU A 842 -2.37 -8.54 25.33
CA LEU A 842 -1.19 -7.77 24.97
C LEU A 842 0.07 -8.63 25.18
N THR A 843 0.93 -8.72 24.17
CA THR A 843 2.09 -9.64 24.17
C THR A 843 3.44 -8.93 23.98
N GLU A 844 3.42 -7.62 23.69
CA GLU A 844 4.65 -6.82 23.51
C GLU A 844 4.91 -5.96 24.74
N VAL A 845 6.08 -6.11 25.37
CA VAL A 845 6.38 -5.44 26.66
C VAL A 845 6.25 -3.93 26.63
N THR A 846 6.60 -3.28 25.51
CA THR A 846 6.46 -1.82 25.36
C THR A 846 5.00 -1.40 25.33
N ALA A 847 4.15 -2.17 24.63
CA ALA A 847 2.71 -1.92 24.57
C ALA A 847 2.02 -2.24 25.91
N ILE A 848 2.46 -3.30 26.60
CA ILE A 848 2.01 -3.62 27.96
C ILE A 848 2.34 -2.46 28.90
N CYS A 849 3.59 -1.99 28.92
CA CYS A 849 4.00 -0.89 29.80
C CYS A 849 3.28 0.42 29.47
N GLU A 850 3.11 0.77 28.20
CA GLU A 850 2.39 1.98 27.79
C GLU A 850 0.92 1.92 28.20
N TYR A 851 0.26 0.78 28.00
CA TYR A 851 -1.11 0.57 28.46
C TYR A 851 -1.22 0.67 30.00
N LEU A 852 -0.29 0.07 30.73
CA LEU A 852 -0.24 0.15 32.19
C LEU A 852 0.05 1.57 32.69
N ASP A 853 0.85 2.36 31.96
CA ASP A 853 1.12 3.77 32.27
C ASP A 853 -0.14 4.63 32.22
N GLU A 854 -0.98 4.38 31.20
CA GLU A 854 -2.26 5.07 30.96
C GLU A 854 -3.36 4.63 31.93
N MET A 855 -3.31 3.38 32.39
CA MET A 855 -4.29 2.79 33.31
C MET A 855 -3.97 3.01 34.79
N ALA A 856 -2.72 3.36 35.12
CA ALA A 856 -2.26 3.57 36.48
C ALA A 856 -3.04 4.70 37.18
N GLN A 857 -3.43 4.45 38.42
CA GLN A 857 -4.12 5.43 39.26
C GLN A 857 -3.12 6.22 40.11
N GLY A 858 -2.99 7.53 39.87
CA GLY A 858 -2.00 8.37 40.55
C GLY A 858 -0.59 8.23 39.97
N GLY A 859 0.41 8.82 40.63
CA GLY A 859 1.82 8.83 40.19
C GLY A 859 2.11 9.60 38.88
N LYS A 860 3.41 9.74 38.55
CA LYS A 860 3.88 10.36 37.30
C LYS A 860 4.00 9.33 36.18
N SER A 861 3.66 9.74 34.95
CA SER A 861 3.85 8.92 33.76
C SER A 861 5.33 8.64 33.52
N LEU A 862 5.66 7.38 33.24
CA LEU A 862 7.01 6.96 32.88
C LEU A 862 7.31 7.14 31.38
N PHE A 863 6.27 7.31 30.54
CA PHE A 863 6.44 7.72 29.14
C PHE A 863 6.60 9.23 28.99
N GLY A 864 5.91 10.03 29.80
CA GLY A 864 5.97 11.49 29.81
C GLY A 864 4.60 12.16 29.85
N GLU A 865 4.52 13.36 30.42
CA GLU A 865 3.26 14.10 30.55
C GLU A 865 2.99 15.00 29.33
N THR A 866 4.06 15.40 28.64
CA THR A 866 3.97 16.21 27.41
C THR A 866 4.14 15.35 26.15
N PRO A 867 3.69 15.84 24.98
CA PRO A 867 4.00 15.18 23.70
C PRO A 867 5.50 15.01 23.46
N LEU A 868 6.32 16.00 23.83
CA LEU A 868 7.77 15.97 23.64
C LEU A 868 8.42 14.89 24.51
N GLU A 869 8.06 14.81 25.79
CA GLU A 869 8.60 13.78 26.69
C GLU A 869 8.23 12.37 26.25
N ARG A 870 6.99 12.16 25.77
CA ARG A 870 6.56 10.88 25.20
C ARG A 870 7.33 10.53 23.93
N ALA A 871 7.56 11.50 23.05
CA ALA A 871 8.35 11.29 21.83
C ALA A 871 9.82 10.95 22.17
N GLU A 872 10.43 11.67 23.11
CA GLU A 872 11.80 11.43 23.58
C GLU A 872 11.94 10.03 24.19
N THR A 873 11.01 9.63 25.06
CA THR A 873 11.03 8.28 25.67
C THR A 873 10.88 7.19 24.61
N ARG A 874 9.98 7.35 23.64
CA ARG A 874 9.79 6.37 22.55
C ARG A 874 11.01 6.30 21.62
N MET A 875 11.68 7.42 21.37
CA MET A 875 12.92 7.46 20.61
C MET A 875 14.00 6.63 21.32
N TRP A 876 14.22 6.86 22.62
CA TRP A 876 15.21 6.12 23.39
C TRP A 876 14.86 4.64 23.56
N LEU A 877 13.58 4.31 23.77
CA LEU A 877 13.10 2.93 23.75
C LEU A 877 13.51 2.23 22.45
N ARG A 878 13.22 2.86 21.30
CA ARG A 878 13.50 2.26 20.00
C ARG A 878 15.00 2.10 19.72
N ARG A 879 15.82 3.09 20.09
CA ARG A 879 17.29 3.01 19.97
C ARG A 879 17.85 1.88 20.82
N MET A 880 17.51 1.85 22.10
CA MET A 880 18.05 0.85 23.03
C MET A 880 17.63 -0.57 22.66
N ASP A 881 16.40 -0.75 22.18
CA ASP A 881 15.87 -2.04 21.75
C ASP A 881 16.59 -2.55 20.48
N LEU A 882 16.59 -1.75 19.39
CA LEU A 882 17.13 -2.18 18.10
C LEU A 882 18.65 -2.18 18.01
N GLU A 883 19.31 -1.20 18.61
CA GLU A 883 20.75 -0.98 18.40
C GLU A 883 21.61 -1.79 19.38
N ILE A 884 21.05 -2.16 20.55
CA ILE A 884 21.81 -2.82 21.62
C ILE A 884 21.10 -4.05 22.17
N ALA A 885 19.88 -3.93 22.70
CA ALA A 885 19.26 -5.00 23.49
C ALA A 885 18.91 -6.25 22.65
N GLU A 886 18.17 -6.11 21.55
CA GLU A 886 17.87 -7.23 20.63
C GLU A 886 19.14 -7.82 20.02
N PRO A 887 20.12 -7.02 19.53
CA PRO A 887 21.40 -7.56 19.09
C PRO A 887 22.14 -8.37 20.17
N VAL A 888 22.18 -7.92 21.43
CA VAL A 888 22.81 -8.68 22.53
C VAL A 888 22.01 -9.95 22.84
N ILE A 889 20.68 -9.87 22.87
CA ILE A 889 19.82 -11.03 23.10
C ILE A 889 20.01 -12.07 21.98
N SER A 890 20.08 -11.63 20.72
CA SER A 890 20.39 -12.50 19.59
C SER A 890 21.79 -13.08 19.70
N TRP A 891 22.79 -12.29 20.08
CA TRP A 891 24.16 -12.75 20.29
C TRP A 891 24.26 -13.84 21.37
N VAL A 892 23.47 -13.72 22.44
CA VAL A 892 23.34 -14.74 23.49
C VAL A 892 22.63 -15.98 22.97
N ARG A 893 21.48 -15.83 22.30
CA ARG A 893 20.69 -16.95 21.75
C ARG A 893 21.43 -17.74 20.66
N ASN A 894 22.36 -17.07 19.96
CA ASN A 894 23.23 -17.70 18.97
C ASN A 894 24.42 -18.42 19.60
N ASP A 895 24.65 -18.31 20.92
CA ASP A 895 25.72 -19.05 21.59
C ASP A 895 25.50 -20.57 21.44
N PRO A 896 26.48 -21.33 20.92
CA PRO A 896 26.34 -22.78 20.76
C PRO A 896 25.93 -23.51 22.04
N GLY A 897 26.35 -23.03 23.22
CA GLY A 897 26.01 -23.62 24.51
C GLY A 897 24.57 -23.36 24.96
N THR A 898 23.84 -22.45 24.30
CA THR A 898 22.42 -22.18 24.55
C THR A 898 21.53 -22.46 23.35
N ALA A 899 22.11 -22.79 22.19
CA ALA A 899 21.40 -22.97 20.93
C ALA A 899 20.28 -24.01 21.04
N ASP A 900 20.55 -25.17 21.66
CA ASP A 900 19.58 -26.26 21.84
C ASP A 900 18.31 -25.83 22.59
N PHE A 901 18.45 -24.90 23.54
CA PHE A 901 17.28 -24.35 24.25
C PHE A 901 16.37 -23.57 23.30
N TYR A 902 16.89 -22.96 22.25
CA TYR A 902 16.14 -22.11 21.31
C TYR A 902 15.76 -22.79 20.00
N ILE A 903 16.33 -23.96 19.67
CA ILE A 903 15.97 -24.75 18.48
C ILE A 903 14.47 -25.06 18.48
N GLY A 904 13.82 -24.88 17.32
CA GLY A 904 12.39 -25.12 17.12
C GLY A 904 11.49 -23.91 17.41
N HIS A 905 11.94 -22.97 18.25
CA HIS A 905 11.31 -21.64 18.40
C HIS A 905 12.00 -20.60 17.52
N ARG A 906 13.34 -20.71 17.40
CA ARG A 906 14.19 -19.87 16.57
C ARG A 906 15.25 -20.72 15.88
N ILE A 907 15.95 -20.12 14.93
CA ILE A 907 17.12 -20.72 14.26
C ILE A 907 18.35 -20.01 14.84
N PRO A 908 19.07 -20.61 15.80
CA PRO A 908 20.35 -20.08 16.26
C PRO A 908 21.37 -20.06 15.12
N ILE A 909 22.11 -18.97 14.98
CA ILE A 909 23.15 -18.79 13.96
C ILE A 909 24.47 -18.45 14.67
N PRO A 910 25.22 -19.45 15.15
CA PRO A 910 26.48 -19.23 15.87
C PRO A 910 27.48 -18.32 15.17
N GLU A 911 27.54 -18.39 13.84
CA GLU A 911 28.45 -17.63 13.00
C GLU A 911 28.14 -16.12 13.03
N ALA A 912 26.87 -15.75 13.24
CA ALA A 912 26.44 -14.35 13.27
C ALA A 912 26.99 -13.57 14.49
N ARG A 913 27.43 -14.27 15.53
CA ARG A 913 27.89 -13.67 16.79
C ARG A 913 29.07 -12.73 16.62
N LEU A 914 29.98 -13.03 15.69
CA LEU A 914 31.15 -12.17 15.47
C LEU A 914 30.72 -10.81 14.94
N ALA A 915 29.96 -10.80 13.84
CA ALA A 915 29.46 -9.57 13.23
C ALA A 915 28.55 -8.78 14.19
N GLN A 916 27.65 -9.46 14.89
CA GLN A 916 26.78 -8.84 15.90
C GLN A 916 27.58 -8.15 17.00
N LYS A 917 28.63 -8.80 17.53
CA LYS A 917 29.43 -8.22 18.61
C LYS A 917 30.14 -6.94 18.17
N VAL A 918 30.62 -6.86 16.93
CA VAL A 918 31.25 -5.63 16.40
C VAL A 918 30.24 -4.48 16.38
N THR A 919 29.05 -4.72 15.83
CA THR A 919 27.98 -3.72 15.75
C THR A 919 27.51 -3.28 17.14
N ILE A 920 27.33 -4.22 18.07
CA ILE A 920 26.94 -3.91 19.45
C ILE A 920 27.99 -3.02 20.13
N GLN A 921 29.28 -3.32 19.95
CA GLN A 921 30.36 -2.55 20.57
C GLN A 921 30.40 -1.11 20.04
N GLN A 922 30.08 -0.90 18.76
CA GLN A 922 29.95 0.43 18.17
C GLN A 922 28.82 1.24 18.83
N TYR A 923 27.63 0.67 18.96
CA TYR A 923 26.50 1.36 19.58
C TYR A 923 26.66 1.54 21.10
N LEU A 924 27.34 0.61 21.79
CA LEU A 924 27.69 0.79 23.20
C LEU A 924 28.71 1.92 23.39
N ASN A 925 29.63 2.14 22.46
CA ASN A 925 30.55 3.29 22.52
C ASN A 925 29.79 4.60 22.30
N LEU A 926 28.91 4.64 21.30
CA LEU A 926 28.06 5.81 21.05
C LEU A 926 27.16 6.12 22.26
N LEU A 927 26.55 5.09 22.87
CA LEU A 927 25.75 5.27 24.07
C LEU A 927 26.58 5.81 25.24
N ASP A 928 27.84 5.38 25.38
CA ASP A 928 28.74 5.90 26.42
C ASP A 928 28.98 7.40 26.25
N GLU A 929 29.18 7.87 25.01
CA GLU A 929 29.29 9.28 24.68
C GLU A 929 27.96 10.02 24.91
N GLU A 930 26.84 9.49 24.42
CA GLU A 930 25.53 10.13 24.56
C GLU A 930 25.01 10.20 26.00
N LEU A 931 25.52 9.35 26.90
CA LEU A 931 25.24 9.39 28.34
C LEU A 931 26.12 10.39 29.09
N GLU A 932 27.13 10.98 28.46
CA GLU A 932 27.95 12.01 29.10
C GLU A 932 27.07 13.18 29.55
N GLY A 933 27.19 13.57 30.82
CA GLY A 933 26.37 14.63 31.42
C GLY A 933 24.90 14.27 31.67
N LYS A 934 24.44 13.06 31.31
CA LYS A 934 23.06 12.59 31.55
C LYS A 934 22.96 11.65 32.74
N LYS A 935 21.87 11.76 33.50
CA LYS A 935 21.56 10.87 34.63
C LYS A 935 20.87 9.59 34.16
N TYR A 936 19.97 9.72 33.19
CA TYR A 936 19.16 8.69 32.55
C TYR A 936 19.15 8.90 31.03
N LEU A 937 18.56 7.99 30.26
CA LEU A 937 18.52 8.09 28.79
C LEU A 937 17.85 9.40 28.34
N CYS A 938 16.71 9.75 28.95
CA CYS A 938 16.01 11.03 28.76
C CYS A 938 16.59 12.16 29.65
N GLY A 939 17.93 12.27 29.71
CA GLY A 939 18.63 13.33 30.44
C GLY A 939 18.50 13.21 31.96
N LYS A 940 17.67 14.04 32.59
CA LYS A 940 17.43 14.02 34.05
C LYS A 940 16.20 13.19 34.42
N ARG A 941 15.32 12.87 33.46
CA ARG A 941 14.04 12.21 33.69
C ARG A 941 14.22 10.70 33.62
N PHE A 942 13.84 10.01 34.69
CA PHE A 942 13.74 8.55 34.71
C PHE A 942 12.50 8.14 33.90
N SER A 943 12.63 7.18 33.00
CA SER A 943 11.61 6.89 32.00
C SER A 943 11.45 5.41 31.70
N ALA A 944 10.40 5.07 30.95
CA ALA A 944 10.16 3.73 30.44
C ALA A 944 11.34 3.21 29.59
N ALA A 945 12.09 4.09 28.92
CA ALA A 945 13.29 3.71 28.17
C ALA A 945 14.38 3.14 29.08
N ASP A 946 14.55 3.71 30.27
CA ASP A 946 15.55 3.24 31.24
C ASP A 946 15.20 1.87 31.78
N ILE A 947 13.92 1.69 32.13
CA ILE A 947 13.37 0.41 32.61
C ILE A 947 13.54 -0.67 31.56
N HIS A 948 13.19 -0.37 30.32
CA HIS A 948 13.27 -1.32 29.21
C HIS A 948 14.72 -1.75 28.95
N PHE A 949 15.63 -0.79 28.76
CA PHE A 949 17.02 -1.09 28.47
C PHE A 949 17.69 -1.85 29.61
N TYR A 950 17.54 -1.37 30.85
CA TYR A 950 18.13 -2.02 32.01
C TYR A 950 17.61 -3.45 32.22
N SER A 951 16.28 -3.66 32.20
CA SER A 951 15.69 -4.98 32.45
C SER A 951 16.05 -6.00 31.37
N LEU A 952 16.11 -5.60 30.10
CA LEU A 952 16.55 -6.51 29.03
C LEU A 952 18.01 -6.92 29.17
N MET A 953 18.86 -6.03 29.71
CA MET A 953 20.30 -6.22 29.78
C MET A 953 20.78 -6.82 31.09
N LYS A 954 20.10 -6.61 32.22
CA LYS A 954 20.59 -6.96 33.57
C LYS A 954 21.08 -8.40 33.69
N GLY A 955 20.25 -9.38 33.35
CA GLY A 955 20.65 -10.80 33.43
C GLY A 955 21.78 -11.18 32.47
N LYS A 956 22.04 -10.37 31.44
CA LYS A 956 23.04 -10.63 30.40
C LYS A 956 24.37 -10.02 30.84
N THR A 957 24.34 -8.81 31.38
CA THR A 957 25.53 -8.14 31.91
C THR A 957 26.11 -8.82 33.16
N THR A 958 25.29 -9.52 33.95
CA THR A 958 25.77 -10.29 35.11
C THR A 958 26.21 -11.72 34.79
N GLY A 959 26.01 -12.20 33.56
CA GLY A 959 26.24 -13.60 33.20
C GLY A 959 26.79 -13.78 31.78
N MET A 960 25.90 -13.80 30.79
CA MET A 960 26.20 -14.27 29.42
C MET A 960 26.99 -13.27 28.55
N ALA A 961 26.89 -11.97 28.84
CA ALA A 961 27.52 -10.89 28.09
C ALA A 961 28.10 -9.80 29.02
N PRO A 962 29.03 -10.14 29.94
CA PRO A 962 29.59 -9.18 30.91
C PRO A 962 30.39 -8.07 30.24
N TRP A 963 30.89 -8.33 29.02
CA TRP A 963 31.63 -7.38 28.19
C TRP A 963 30.81 -6.15 27.75
N VAL A 964 29.49 -6.17 27.91
CA VAL A 964 28.65 -4.98 27.71
C VAL A 964 29.07 -3.87 28.69
N LEU A 965 29.37 -4.24 29.94
CA LEU A 965 29.86 -3.34 30.99
C LEU A 965 31.39 -3.27 31.02
N HIS A 966 32.00 -3.13 29.84
CA HIS A 966 33.44 -2.98 29.74
C HIS A 966 33.91 -1.73 30.52
N PRO A 967 34.95 -1.80 31.38
CA PRO A 967 35.39 -0.69 32.22
C PRO A 967 35.79 0.59 31.46
N GLY A 968 36.12 0.46 30.17
CA GLY A 968 36.38 1.60 29.28
C GLY A 968 35.15 2.48 28.99
N ARG A 969 33.93 1.96 29.18
CA ARG A 969 32.66 2.68 28.98
C ARG A 969 32.13 3.21 30.30
N LYS A 970 32.73 4.29 30.79
CA LYS A 970 32.53 4.77 32.16
C LYS A 970 31.09 5.24 32.40
N ASN A 971 30.42 5.81 31.40
CA ASN A 971 29.07 6.34 31.53
C ASN A 971 28.02 5.23 31.50
N VAL A 972 28.19 4.22 30.64
CA VAL A 972 27.35 3.01 30.62
C VAL A 972 27.48 2.24 31.92
N VAL A 973 28.70 2.02 32.42
CA VAL A 973 28.92 1.34 33.70
C VAL A 973 28.23 2.10 34.84
N ARG A 974 28.47 3.41 34.96
CA ARG A 974 27.80 4.25 35.98
C ARG A 974 26.28 4.26 35.83
N TYR A 975 25.75 4.16 34.61
CA TYR A 975 24.32 4.07 34.37
C TYR A 975 23.74 2.78 34.97
N PHE A 976 24.37 1.63 34.73
CA PHE A 976 23.93 0.36 35.30
C PHE A 976 24.10 0.31 36.82
N GLU A 977 25.19 0.86 37.38
CA GLU A 977 25.37 0.98 38.84
C GLU A 977 24.24 1.78 39.50
N ARG A 978 23.79 2.86 38.85
CA ARG A 978 22.65 3.66 39.34
C ARG A 978 21.35 2.89 39.29
N MET A 979 21.11 2.13 38.23
CA MET A 979 19.92 1.29 38.10
C MET A 979 19.92 0.15 39.12
N ASP A 980 21.06 -0.51 39.34
CA ASP A 980 21.25 -1.56 40.34
C ASP A 980 20.94 -1.08 41.77
N ALA A 981 21.24 0.18 42.07
CA ALA A 981 20.99 0.77 43.38
C ALA A 981 19.49 0.99 43.69
N ARG A 982 18.61 0.97 42.69
CA ARG A 982 17.18 1.24 42.86
C ARG A 982 16.47 0.07 43.52
N GLU A 983 15.63 0.37 44.51
CA GLU A 983 14.93 -0.68 45.27
C GLU A 983 13.94 -1.46 44.41
N ALA A 984 13.22 -0.79 43.50
CA ALA A 984 12.36 -1.44 42.53
C ALA A 984 13.14 -2.37 41.58
N SER A 985 14.38 -2.02 41.22
CA SER A 985 15.24 -2.87 40.38
C SER A 985 15.66 -4.15 41.09
N LYS A 986 15.89 -4.10 42.41
CA LYS A 986 16.15 -5.31 43.22
C LYS A 986 14.90 -6.19 43.33
N LYS A 987 13.74 -5.59 43.63
CA LYS A 987 12.46 -6.30 43.73
C LYS A 987 12.05 -6.94 42.41
N ALA A 988 12.28 -6.27 41.28
CA ALA A 988 11.93 -6.77 39.96
C ALA A 988 12.73 -8.00 39.51
N LEU A 989 13.78 -8.41 40.24
CA LEU A 989 14.49 -9.66 39.96
C LEU A 989 13.65 -10.87 40.35
N GLU A 990 12.83 -10.76 41.39
CA GLU A 990 11.91 -11.80 41.85
C GLU A 990 10.62 -11.76 41.04
N VAL A 991 10.06 -12.94 40.72
CA VAL A 991 8.74 -13.02 40.06
C VAL A 991 7.66 -12.50 41.00
N PHE A 992 6.62 -11.92 40.44
CA PHE A 992 5.50 -11.47 41.25
C PHE A 992 4.74 -12.67 41.86
N GLY A 993 4.20 -12.48 43.07
CA GLY A 993 3.23 -13.41 43.65
C GLY A 993 1.88 -13.34 42.90
N GLU A 994 0.92 -14.19 43.26
CA GLU A 994 -0.36 -14.37 42.55
C GLU A 994 -1.18 -13.09 42.33
N ARG A 995 -0.88 -12.02 43.08
CA ARG A 995 -1.47 -10.70 42.91
C ARG A 995 -0.50 -9.61 43.32
N VAL A 996 -0.50 -8.52 42.55
CA VAL A 996 0.32 -7.34 42.79
C VAL A 996 -0.57 -6.12 42.94
N GLU A 997 -0.38 -5.41 44.05
CA GLU A 997 -0.96 -4.10 44.30
C GLU A 997 0.19 -3.13 44.54
N ALA A 998 0.69 -2.53 43.46
CA ALA A 998 1.77 -1.55 43.54
C ALA A 998 1.18 -0.21 44.02
N GLN A 999 1.06 -0.04 45.35
CA GLN A 999 0.66 1.24 45.93
C GLN A 999 1.74 2.30 45.70
N GLU A 1000 1.34 3.58 45.62
CA GLU A 1000 2.27 4.70 45.53
C GLU A 1000 3.38 4.52 46.58
N THR A 1001 4.62 4.35 46.11
CA THR A 1001 5.75 4.37 47.02
C THR A 1001 5.83 5.80 47.52
N SER A 1002 5.38 6.05 48.75
CA SER A 1002 5.53 7.36 49.38
C SER A 1002 6.99 7.76 49.22
N MET A 1003 7.26 8.88 48.55
CA MET A 1003 8.57 9.50 48.61
C MET A 1003 8.84 9.81 50.10
N MET A 1004 9.55 8.89 50.77
CA MET A 1004 10.23 9.20 52.01
C MET A 1004 11.31 10.23 51.65
N LYS A 1005 11.06 11.46 52.12
CA LYS A 1005 11.95 12.61 52.36
C LYS A 1005 13.27 12.69 51.59
#